data_AF-A0A679J605-F1
#
_entry.id   AF-A0A679J605-F1
#
_cell.length_a   1.000
_cell.length_b   1.000
_cell.length_c   1.000
_cell.angle_alpha   90.00
_cell.angle_beta   90.00
_cell.angle_gamma   90.00
#
_symmetry.space_group_name_H-M   'P 1'
#
loop_
_entity.id
_entity.type
_entity.pdbx_description
1 polymer ?
#
loop_
_entity_poly.entity_id
_entity_poly.type
_entity_poly.pdbx_seq_one_letter_code
_entity_poly.pdbx_strand_id
1 'polypeptide(L)'
;MQHSHQHGASHDEERSTSDTGLWSSPTYDFVSSFTENGISSPVPDMGSREPLSDSQDLVESGAGTVPLTRHDGTIVAREGDVIRNLDIYVDSGPGIDVDHVNNVTIENVRIHINGNGGTEEGAGIRIMRGNNVDIQNVEVFNEGAPETGAERTPDHYGISAFEAEALSVTNATFHDTSTGILVQYSPGATLEGIEGYDMRGPFPRGQLVQFGESPDSSLNNFYVHNDPKVAWTEDNISVYYSDNVTVSNGVIDGNNSPSGQGVIFEGSNNGTARNIDAIHMGNGAFADYGQNNTFDSTRAFDNIAEDQGRGHPLSNALLWGVNESTVVTDSSYQNAGNPGNIVWGEGNIGAGIDVTEVTGQAPMAHWTNDFSKGVSEPVPDVVTPDPVSEGPDPVVPDIGPTPLPEEPPVVAPPSDPVPGDDPAPLTRHDGTIVAREGDVIRDMDIYVDSGPGIDVDHVDNVTIENVRIHFNGNGGTEEGAGIRVMEADDVDIQNVEVFNVGAPETGAERTPDHYGISAFEAEDLSVTNATFHDTSTGVLIQYSPGAELEGIEGYDMRGPFPRGQLVQMGQSPDSTLNNFYVHNDPNVAWTEDNISIYYSDNVTVSNGVIDGNNSPSGQGVIFEGSNNGTVRNVDAIHMGNGAFADYGQNNTFEFTRSFDNIAADQGRGDPLSNALLWGVNESTVVTDSSYQNAGNPGNIVWGEGDIGAGIDVTEVTGQAPVAHWTNEFTWS
;
A
#
# COMPACT_ATOMS: atom_id res chain seq x y z
N MET A 1 -57.35 -29.35 -11.59
CA MET A 1 -57.83 -29.08 -10.20
C MET A 1 -57.01 -27.87 -9.75
N GLN A 2 -57.56 -26.74 -9.33
CA GLN A 2 -58.47 -26.51 -8.19
C GLN A 2 -57.82 -26.93 -6.85
N HIS A 3 -57.73 -26.09 -5.81
CA HIS A 3 -58.08 -24.65 -5.72
C HIS A 3 -57.28 -23.95 -4.62
N SER A 4 -57.39 -22.62 -4.59
CA SER A 4 -56.97 -21.68 -3.53
C SER A 4 -57.54 -21.98 -2.14
N HIS A 5 -56.82 -21.53 -1.10
CA HIS A 5 -57.21 -20.69 0.07
C HIS A 5 -56.32 -21.03 1.29
N GLN A 6 -55.68 -20.15 2.08
CA GLN A 6 -55.83 -18.72 2.47
C GLN A 6 -56.37 -18.55 3.92
N HIS A 7 -55.78 -17.59 4.66
CA HIS A 7 -55.97 -17.21 6.07
C HIS A 7 -55.29 -18.10 7.13
N GLY A 8 -54.64 -17.58 8.19
CA GLY A 8 -54.20 -16.19 8.45
C GLY A 8 -54.29 -15.72 9.92
N ALA A 9 -53.64 -14.58 10.22
CA ALA A 9 -53.69 -13.78 11.47
C ALA A 9 -53.03 -14.40 12.73
N SER A 10 -52.48 -13.65 13.69
CA SER A 10 -52.07 -12.21 13.76
C SER A 10 -51.13 -12.03 14.97
N HIS A 11 -50.15 -11.11 14.94
CA HIS A 11 -50.11 -9.79 15.63
C HIS A 11 -48.61 -9.48 15.86
N ASP A 12 -48.04 -8.27 16.01
CA ASP A 12 -48.36 -6.84 15.82
C ASP A 12 -46.96 -6.13 15.82
N GLU A 13 -46.69 -4.88 15.43
CA GLU A 13 -47.51 -3.71 15.06
C GLU A 13 -46.72 -2.77 14.09
N GLU A 14 -47.27 -1.59 13.83
CA GLU A 14 -46.73 -0.33 13.26
C GLU A 14 -45.22 0.02 13.46
N ARG A 15 -44.55 0.92 12.69
CA ARG A 15 -45.00 1.95 11.69
C ARG A 15 -43.87 2.54 10.80
N SER A 16 -44.27 3.00 9.61
CA SER A 16 -43.92 4.26 8.89
C SER A 16 -42.48 4.82 8.89
N THR A 17 -41.96 4.92 7.66
CA THR A 17 -41.08 5.96 7.11
C THR A 17 -41.33 7.40 7.61
N SER A 18 -40.26 8.21 7.70
CA SER A 18 -40.30 9.68 7.47
C SER A 18 -38.90 10.27 7.27
N ASP A 19 -38.70 11.09 6.22
CA ASP A 19 -37.61 12.07 6.15
C ASP A 19 -37.61 13.00 7.38
N THR A 20 -36.43 13.40 7.88
CA THR A 20 -35.79 14.70 7.55
C THR A 20 -34.61 15.01 8.50
N GLY A 21 -33.42 15.26 7.94
CA GLY A 21 -32.56 16.41 8.29
C GLY A 21 -31.68 16.38 9.56
N LEU A 22 -30.37 16.30 9.32
CA LEU A 22 -29.27 17.03 9.98
C LEU A 22 -29.10 17.00 11.53
N TRP A 23 -27.92 16.51 11.94
CA TRP A 23 -27.14 16.95 13.12
C TRP A 23 -27.80 16.86 14.51
N SER A 24 -27.40 15.85 15.31
CA SER A 24 -26.70 16.08 16.60
C SER A 24 -26.50 14.78 17.41
N SER A 25 -25.27 14.55 17.87
CA SER A 25 -24.96 13.55 18.90
C SER A 25 -25.38 14.04 20.29
N PRO A 26 -25.86 13.15 21.17
CA PRO A 26 -25.68 13.31 22.60
C PRO A 26 -25.10 12.04 23.24
N THR A 27 -23.89 12.15 23.77
CA THR A 27 -23.28 11.14 24.64
C THR A 27 -24.09 10.94 25.92
N TYR A 28 -24.13 9.69 26.42
CA TYR A 28 -24.28 9.39 27.84
C TYR A 28 -23.90 7.94 28.10
N ASP A 29 -22.91 7.71 28.97
CA ASP A 29 -22.81 6.46 29.73
C ASP A 29 -22.65 6.74 31.24
N PHE A 30 -22.77 5.70 32.06
CA PHE A 30 -23.30 5.80 33.41
C PHE A 30 -22.44 5.06 34.44
N VAL A 31 -21.82 5.84 35.33
CA VAL A 31 -22.01 5.70 36.80
C VAL A 31 -21.87 4.24 37.31
N SER A 32 -20.73 3.84 37.89
CA SER A 32 -20.41 4.02 39.34
C SER A 32 -19.31 3.00 39.78
N SER A 33 -18.72 3.00 40.99
CA SER A 33 -19.31 3.32 42.29
C SER A 33 -18.34 3.53 43.49
N PHE A 34 -18.67 4.54 44.34
CA PHE A 34 -18.75 4.55 45.82
C PHE A 34 -17.54 4.07 46.69
N THR A 35 -17.17 4.60 47.88
CA THR A 35 -17.45 5.79 48.75
C THR A 35 -16.47 5.71 49.98
N GLU A 36 -16.27 6.62 50.95
CA GLU A 36 -16.87 7.90 51.37
C GLU A 36 -15.88 8.73 52.26
N ASN A 37 -16.15 10.03 52.45
CA ASN A 37 -15.81 10.89 53.63
C ASN A 37 -14.36 11.28 54.01
N GLY A 38 -14.12 12.60 54.08
CA GLY A 38 -13.01 13.21 54.85
C GLY A 38 -12.86 14.73 54.71
N ILE A 39 -13.65 15.55 55.43
CA ILE A 39 -13.69 17.02 55.26
C ILE A 39 -12.84 17.77 56.31
N SER A 40 -11.90 18.63 55.88
CA SER A 40 -11.60 19.92 56.55
C SER A 40 -10.80 20.90 55.66
N SER A 41 -11.22 22.17 55.65
CA SER A 41 -10.47 23.35 55.18
C SER A 41 -9.89 24.12 56.41
N PRO A 42 -9.20 25.30 56.33
CA PRO A 42 -9.04 26.22 55.20
C PRO A 42 -7.60 26.75 54.90
N VAL A 43 -7.48 27.48 53.78
CA VAL A 43 -6.36 28.34 53.32
C VAL A 43 -6.12 29.56 54.26
N PRO A 44 -4.93 30.22 54.26
CA PRO A 44 -4.36 31.00 53.13
C PRO A 44 -2.84 30.77 52.90
N ASP A 45 -2.12 31.25 51.88
CA ASP A 45 -2.32 31.81 50.51
C ASP A 45 -0.96 32.49 50.13
N MET A 46 -0.64 32.61 48.83
CA MET A 46 0.54 33.26 48.20
C MET A 46 1.96 32.75 48.56
N GLY A 47 2.73 32.23 47.57
CA GLY A 47 4.11 31.80 47.84
C GLY A 47 5.09 31.37 46.70
N SER A 48 4.73 31.33 45.41
CA SER A 48 5.62 31.21 44.23
C SER A 48 6.72 30.10 44.13
N ARG A 49 6.62 29.28 43.07
CA ARG A 49 7.67 28.46 42.38
C ARG A 49 8.32 27.27 43.12
N GLU A 50 8.29 26.10 42.47
CA GLU A 50 9.37 25.15 42.12
C GLU A 50 10.69 25.15 42.93
N PRO A 51 11.35 23.99 43.19
CA PRO A 51 11.42 22.83 42.27
C PRO A 51 11.56 21.38 42.86
N LEU A 52 11.62 20.37 41.96
CA LEU A 52 12.43 19.12 41.97
C LEU A 52 12.39 18.12 43.15
N SER A 53 12.20 16.82 42.84
CA SER A 53 13.25 15.77 43.03
C SER A 53 12.86 14.35 42.56
N ASP A 54 13.74 13.74 41.76
CA ASP A 54 14.17 12.33 41.68
C ASP A 54 13.19 11.16 41.94
N SER A 55 13.14 10.20 40.99
CA SER A 55 13.41 8.76 41.23
C SER A 55 13.64 7.96 39.93
N GLN A 56 14.91 7.64 39.65
CA GLN A 56 15.37 6.49 38.84
C GLN A 56 15.02 5.14 39.53
N ASP A 57 14.98 3.95 38.91
CA ASP A 57 15.17 3.45 37.52
C ASP A 57 14.33 2.15 37.39
N LEU A 58 14.06 1.67 36.16
CA LEU A 58 14.29 0.25 35.79
C LEU A 58 14.20 0.06 34.26
N VAL A 59 15.18 -0.65 33.67
CA VAL A 59 15.29 -0.93 32.23
C VAL A 59 15.46 -2.43 32.02
N GLU A 60 14.72 -2.99 31.06
CA GLU A 60 15.07 -4.21 30.32
C GLU A 60 14.92 -3.93 28.82
N SER A 61 15.68 -4.63 27.96
CA SER A 61 15.94 -4.22 26.57
C SER A 61 15.62 -5.32 25.55
N GLY A 62 14.92 -4.97 24.46
CA GLY A 62 14.69 -5.77 23.25
C GLY A 62 15.01 -4.98 21.98
N ALA A 63 14.99 -5.63 20.81
CA ALA A 63 15.29 -4.98 19.53
C ALA A 63 14.21 -3.98 19.12
N GLY A 64 14.61 -2.90 18.43
CA GLY A 64 13.75 -1.78 18.02
C GLY A 64 13.14 -1.94 16.63
N THR A 65 12.20 -1.05 16.32
CA THR A 65 11.38 -1.11 15.10
C THR A 65 11.13 0.30 14.50
N VAL A 66 10.93 0.43 13.16
CA VAL A 66 11.31 1.65 12.38
C VAL A 66 10.21 2.06 11.30
N PRO A 67 9.49 3.23 11.41
CA PRO A 67 8.03 3.50 11.03
C PRO A 67 7.29 4.18 9.72
N LEU A 68 5.91 4.13 9.51
CA LEU A 68 5.00 4.25 8.25
C LEU A 68 4.17 5.58 8.12
N THR A 69 3.86 6.15 6.91
CA THR A 69 3.51 7.61 6.76
C THR A 69 2.12 8.18 6.11
N ARG A 70 0.96 8.54 6.81
CA ARG A 70 -0.47 9.00 6.33
C ARG A 70 -0.65 10.19 5.36
N HIS A 71 -1.33 10.05 4.19
CA HIS A 71 -0.94 10.80 2.98
C HIS A 71 -1.86 11.62 1.93
N ASP A 72 -2.84 12.45 2.31
CA ASP A 72 -3.99 13.03 1.50
C ASP A 72 -3.96 13.46 -0.07
N GLY A 73 -3.38 12.81 -1.12
CA GLY A 73 -3.73 12.94 -2.63
C GLY A 73 -2.86 12.54 -3.92
N THR A 74 -1.85 13.24 -4.52
CA THR A 74 -1.10 12.82 -5.75
C THR A 74 0.39 13.20 -5.95
N ILE A 75 1.17 12.32 -6.63
CA ILE A 75 2.62 12.19 -6.97
C ILE A 75 2.82 11.69 -8.45
N VAL A 76 2.72 12.49 -9.53
CA VAL A 76 3.40 12.12 -10.82
C VAL A 76 4.90 11.88 -10.63
N ALA A 77 5.33 10.64 -10.77
CA ALA A 77 6.71 10.42 -11.15
C ALA A 77 6.99 11.26 -12.39
N ARG A 78 8.09 12.01 -12.39
CA ARG A 78 8.73 12.28 -13.67
C ARG A 78 10.06 11.53 -13.72
N GLU A 79 11.17 12.03 -14.24
CA GLU A 79 12.26 11.11 -14.62
C GLU A 79 13.40 11.00 -13.60
N GLY A 80 13.68 9.77 -13.16
CA GLY A 80 14.75 9.48 -12.19
C GLY A 80 14.29 9.46 -10.75
N ASP A 81 13.01 9.76 -10.54
CA ASP A 81 12.36 9.73 -9.25
C ASP A 81 12.24 8.30 -8.70
N VAL A 82 11.93 8.25 -7.41
CA VAL A 82 12.06 7.09 -6.57
C VAL A 82 10.95 7.16 -5.43
N ILE A 83 9.84 6.36 -5.13
CA ILE A 83 8.80 6.54 -3.98
C ILE A 83 8.87 5.72 -2.62
N ARG A 84 8.86 6.35 -1.40
CA ARG A 84 9.27 5.75 -0.07
C ARG A 84 8.12 5.56 0.96
N ASN A 85 8.01 4.56 1.85
CA ASN A 85 7.43 4.53 3.24
C ASN A 85 6.17 5.36 3.67
N LEU A 86 5.25 5.69 2.77
CA LEU A 86 3.91 6.27 2.97
C LEU A 86 2.72 5.30 2.97
N ASP A 87 1.56 5.92 3.06
CA ASP A 87 0.44 5.36 3.78
C ASP A 87 -0.76 6.21 3.21
N ILE A 88 -1.60 5.81 2.22
CA ILE A 88 -2.45 6.73 1.39
C ILE A 88 -3.99 6.40 0.92
N TYR A 89 -5.16 7.00 1.37
CA TYR A 89 -6.71 7.03 1.14
C TYR A 89 -7.61 8.08 0.26
N VAL A 90 -7.75 8.20 -1.06
CA VAL A 90 -8.41 9.43 -1.71
C VAL A 90 -9.92 9.58 -1.66
N ASP A 91 -10.40 10.86 -1.85
CA ASP A 91 -11.63 11.49 -2.50
C ASP A 91 -11.97 11.76 -4.09
N SER A 92 -11.57 11.11 -5.24
CA SER A 92 -11.91 11.24 -6.75
C SER A 92 -11.17 12.18 -7.79
N GLY A 93 -10.93 11.77 -9.07
CA GLY A 93 -9.61 12.00 -9.79
C GLY A 93 -8.49 11.11 -9.18
N PRO A 94 -7.24 10.76 -9.73
CA PRO A 94 -5.13 9.93 -8.93
C PRO A 94 -4.17 9.89 -7.72
N GLY A 95 -2.88 10.17 -7.86
CA GLY A 95 -2.00 9.62 -6.80
C GLY A 95 -0.51 9.74 -6.87
N ILE A 96 0.06 9.58 -8.03
CA ILE A 96 1.03 8.50 -8.25
C ILE A 96 0.93 8.57 -9.78
N ASP A 97 1.82 9.17 -10.66
CA ASP A 97 2.03 9.18 -12.21
C ASP A 97 3.32 8.69 -12.91
N VAL A 98 3.32 7.53 -13.62
CA VAL A 98 4.40 7.16 -14.55
C VAL A 98 4.01 7.43 -16.03
N ASP A 99 3.47 8.60 -16.39
CA ASP A 99 3.14 8.97 -17.77
C ASP A 99 4.35 9.61 -18.49
N HIS A 100 4.99 8.81 -19.35
CA HIS A 100 6.13 9.13 -20.24
C HIS A 100 7.53 9.21 -19.61
N VAL A 101 7.75 8.61 -18.43
CA VAL A 101 8.91 8.92 -17.55
C VAL A 101 9.61 7.66 -17.01
N ASN A 102 10.88 7.72 -16.59
CA ASN A 102 11.70 6.50 -16.44
C ASN A 102 12.58 6.46 -15.18
N ASN A 103 13.09 5.26 -14.85
CA ASN A 103 14.00 4.98 -13.72
C ASN A 103 13.36 5.07 -12.32
N VAL A 104 12.06 4.76 -12.32
CA VAL A 104 11.04 4.92 -11.30
C VAL A 104 11.25 3.87 -10.20
N THR A 105 12.07 4.19 -9.22
CA THR A 105 12.55 3.25 -8.18
C THR A 105 11.90 3.53 -6.83
N ILE A 106 12.01 2.66 -5.81
CA ILE A 106 10.91 2.64 -4.84
C ILE A 106 11.20 1.90 -3.48
N GLU A 107 10.86 2.38 -2.23
CA GLU A 107 10.85 1.52 -0.95
C GLU A 107 9.81 1.79 0.34
N ASN A 108 8.87 1.18 1.25
CA ASN A 108 7.80 0.03 1.63
C ASN A 108 6.51 0.83 1.86
N VAL A 109 5.24 0.39 1.82
CA VAL A 109 4.07 1.31 1.80
C VAL A 109 2.65 0.78 1.90
N ARG A 110 1.66 1.59 2.33
CA ARG A 110 0.21 1.25 2.30
C ARG A 110 -0.78 2.32 1.63
N ILE A 111 -1.96 2.04 0.99
CA ILE A 111 -2.93 2.99 0.25
C ILE A 111 -4.44 2.58 0.46
N HIS A 112 -5.47 3.42 0.16
CA HIS A 112 -6.92 3.26 -0.19
C HIS A 112 -7.50 4.47 -1.06
N ILE A 113 -8.83 4.59 -1.41
CA ILE A 113 -9.56 5.48 -2.39
C ILE A 113 -11.18 5.50 -2.52
N ASN A 114 -12.10 6.10 -1.66
CA ASN A 114 -13.65 5.91 -1.59
C ASN A 114 -14.69 6.18 -2.72
N GLY A 115 -14.44 6.23 -4.03
CA GLY A 115 -15.32 6.67 -5.16
C GLY A 115 -16.19 7.94 -5.03
N ASN A 116 -16.34 8.47 -3.83
CA ASN A 116 -17.56 8.85 -3.14
C ASN A 116 -18.83 8.21 -3.70
N GLY A 117 -18.77 6.89 -3.87
CA GLY A 117 -19.77 6.07 -4.55
C GLY A 117 -20.02 6.44 -6.02
N GLY A 118 -19.19 7.30 -6.62
CA GLY A 118 -19.20 7.89 -7.97
C GLY A 118 -18.09 7.39 -8.90
N THR A 119 -18.23 7.70 -10.19
CA THR A 119 -17.82 6.83 -11.30
C THR A 119 -16.68 7.43 -12.15
N GLU A 120 -15.49 7.55 -11.58
CA GLU A 120 -14.32 8.09 -12.29
C GLU A 120 -13.35 6.92 -12.65
N GLU A 121 -12.02 7.07 -12.78
CA GLU A 121 -11.13 6.03 -13.39
C GLU A 121 -9.85 5.77 -12.55
N GLY A 122 -8.72 5.41 -13.16
CA GLY A 122 -7.37 5.60 -12.61
C GLY A 122 -6.80 4.59 -11.59
N ALA A 123 -5.84 3.75 -12.03
CA ALA A 123 -5.22 2.49 -11.53
C ALA A 123 -4.72 2.39 -10.06
N GLY A 124 -4.04 1.29 -9.78
CA GLY A 124 -2.82 1.25 -9.01
C GLY A 124 -1.74 2.15 -9.56
N ILE A 125 -0.52 1.62 -9.67
CA ILE A 125 0.54 2.06 -10.56
C ILE A 125 -0.04 1.88 -11.94
N ARG A 126 -0.78 2.86 -12.48
CA ARG A 126 -0.74 2.99 -13.94
C ARG A 126 0.70 3.38 -14.25
N ILE A 127 1.18 2.83 -15.33
CA ILE A 127 2.36 3.35 -15.99
C ILE A 127 1.82 3.65 -17.37
N MET A 128 2.13 4.80 -17.95
CA MET A 128 1.85 5.03 -19.34
C MET A 128 3.17 5.39 -20.03
N ARG A 129 3.82 4.38 -20.61
CA ARG A 129 5.12 4.51 -21.30
C ARG A 129 6.30 4.84 -20.41
N GLY A 130 6.22 4.52 -19.12
CA GLY A 130 7.34 4.67 -18.21
C GLY A 130 8.21 3.41 -18.08
N ASN A 131 9.53 3.56 -18.07
CA ASN A 131 10.45 2.43 -18.25
C ASN A 131 11.45 2.33 -17.09
N ASN A 132 11.97 1.12 -16.84
CA ASN A 132 12.87 0.82 -15.70
C ASN A 132 12.21 1.20 -14.36
N VAL A 133 11.15 0.47 -13.99
CA VAL A 133 10.28 0.75 -12.83
C VAL A 133 10.40 -0.40 -11.82
N ASP A 134 10.74 -0.21 -10.54
CA ASP A 134 11.16 -1.32 -9.63
C ASP A 134 10.41 -1.51 -8.31
N ILE A 135 9.29 -2.23 -8.37
CA ILE A 135 8.28 -2.36 -7.31
C ILE A 135 8.56 -3.58 -6.38
N GLN A 136 9.74 -3.67 -5.77
CA GLN A 136 10.11 -4.58 -4.64
C GLN A 136 9.56 -4.28 -3.21
N ASN A 137 8.74 -5.18 -2.60
CA ASN A 137 7.90 -5.01 -1.40
C ASN A 137 6.68 -4.08 -1.68
N VAL A 138 5.41 -4.58 -1.86
CA VAL A 138 4.02 -4.12 -2.34
C VAL A 138 2.73 -3.78 -1.34
N GLU A 139 1.60 -2.90 -1.36
CA GLU A 139 0.35 -2.50 -0.42
C GLU A 139 -0.86 -1.30 -0.53
N VAL A 140 -1.81 -0.97 -1.50
CA VAL A 140 -3.21 -0.23 -1.45
C VAL A 140 -4.63 -0.94 -1.24
N PHE A 141 -5.75 -0.52 -0.60
CA PHE A 141 -6.96 -1.38 -0.24
C PHE A 141 -8.46 -0.98 -0.57
N ASN A 142 -9.31 -1.52 -1.48
CA ASN A 142 -10.79 -1.17 -1.50
C ASN A 142 -11.73 -1.67 -0.40
N GLU A 143 -12.66 -0.85 -0.03
CA GLU A 143 -13.59 -1.08 1.03
C GLU A 143 -15.04 -0.56 0.65
N GLY A 144 -15.42 -0.49 -0.65
CA GLY A 144 -16.20 0.66 -1.21
C GLY A 144 -17.76 0.79 -1.28
N ALA A 145 -18.42 0.38 -2.37
CA ALA A 145 -19.88 0.36 -2.61
C ALA A 145 -20.88 -0.69 -1.96
N PRO A 146 -20.46 -1.92 -1.52
CA PRO A 146 -21.60 -3.83 -1.40
C PRO A 146 -22.14 -4.66 -0.22
N GLU A 147 -22.66 -5.82 -0.65
CA GLU A 147 -22.45 -7.14 -0.02
C GLU A 147 -22.50 -8.21 -1.15
N THR A 148 -23.41 -8.05 -2.13
CA THR A 148 -23.29 -8.59 -3.49
C THR A 148 -22.26 -7.79 -4.29
N GLY A 149 -21.39 -8.39 -5.11
CA GLY A 149 -21.34 -7.90 -6.50
C GLY A 149 -20.01 -7.48 -7.12
N ALA A 150 -20.15 -6.94 -8.34
CA ALA A 150 -19.14 -6.41 -9.22
C ALA A 150 -19.39 -4.93 -9.51
N GLU A 151 -18.36 -4.24 -9.96
CA GLU A 151 -18.29 -2.81 -9.71
C GLU A 151 -19.13 -1.90 -10.59
N ARG A 152 -19.20 -0.67 -10.09
CA ARG A 152 -19.92 0.44 -10.67
C ARG A 152 -19.18 0.98 -11.92
N THR A 153 -17.86 0.83 -12.02
CA THR A 153 -17.07 0.87 -13.28
C THR A 153 -16.32 -0.48 -13.46
N PRO A 154 -15.75 -0.81 -14.62
CA PRO A 154 -14.83 -1.94 -14.77
C PRO A 154 -13.36 -1.58 -14.63
N ASP A 155 -12.99 -0.31 -14.76
CA ASP A 155 -11.78 0.05 -15.48
C ASP A 155 -10.52 0.05 -14.62
N HIS A 156 -10.52 -0.83 -13.62
CA HIS A 156 -9.75 -0.65 -12.43
C HIS A 156 -8.70 -1.74 -12.24
N TYR A 157 -7.52 -1.23 -12.01
CA TYR A 157 -6.27 -1.93 -11.85
C TYR A 157 -5.76 -1.52 -10.50
N GLY A 158 -5.03 -2.36 -9.82
CA GLY A 158 -3.91 -3.11 -10.34
C GLY A 158 -2.74 -2.21 -10.70
N ILE A 159 -1.53 -2.77 -10.63
CA ILE A 159 -0.36 -2.18 -11.29
C ILE A 159 -0.65 -2.20 -12.81
N SER A 160 -1.36 -1.20 -13.29
CA SER A 160 -1.73 -0.91 -14.68
C SER A 160 -0.56 -0.43 -15.52
N ALA A 161 0.53 -1.18 -15.51
CA ALA A 161 1.71 -0.85 -16.26
C ALA A 161 1.48 -0.97 -17.78
N PHE A 162 1.04 0.11 -18.44
CA PHE A 162 0.91 0.22 -19.89
C PHE A 162 2.20 0.74 -20.56
N GLU A 163 2.62 0.10 -21.66
CA GLU A 163 3.78 0.48 -22.51
C GLU A 163 5.13 0.62 -21.75
N ALA A 164 5.30 -0.14 -20.67
CA ALA A 164 6.39 -0.02 -19.69
C ALA A 164 7.50 -1.08 -19.87
N GLU A 165 8.63 -0.73 -20.48
CA GLU A 165 9.77 -1.66 -20.59
C GLU A 165 10.53 -1.78 -19.25
N ALA A 166 11.00 -2.99 -18.91
CA ALA A 166 11.78 -3.27 -17.70
C ALA A 166 11.07 -2.90 -16.38
N LEU A 167 9.78 -3.21 -16.27
CA LEU A 167 9.05 -3.27 -15.01
C LEU A 167 9.58 -4.40 -14.12
N SER A 168 9.77 -4.13 -12.84
CA SER A 168 10.05 -5.09 -11.78
C SER A 168 9.01 -4.91 -10.66
N VAL A 169 8.65 -6.00 -9.99
CA VAL A 169 7.75 -6.06 -8.84
C VAL A 169 8.24 -7.21 -7.93
N THR A 170 8.48 -7.02 -6.64
CA THR A 170 8.85 -8.11 -5.71
C THR A 170 8.03 -8.05 -4.41
N ASN A 171 7.97 -9.14 -3.64
CA ASN A 171 7.34 -9.30 -2.32
C ASN A 171 5.98 -8.59 -2.17
N ALA A 172 4.85 -9.23 -2.46
CA ALA A 172 3.75 -8.56 -3.15
C ALA A 172 2.36 -9.27 -3.15
N THR A 173 1.21 -8.63 -3.48
CA THR A 173 -0.19 -9.04 -3.13
C THR A 173 -1.50 -8.20 -3.65
N PHE A 174 -2.34 -8.44 -4.67
CA PHE A 174 -3.73 -7.83 -4.97
C PHE A 174 -5.09 -8.72 -4.88
N HIS A 175 -6.30 -8.66 -4.16
CA HIS A 175 -7.21 -7.85 -3.23
C HIS A 175 -8.22 -6.96 -3.97
N ASP A 176 -8.77 -5.90 -3.37
CA ASP A 176 -10.09 -5.38 -3.74
C ASP A 176 -10.43 -4.75 -5.16
N THR A 177 -9.71 -4.98 -6.28
CA THR A 177 -10.10 -4.55 -7.66
C THR A 177 -10.73 -5.64 -8.50
N SER A 178 -11.60 -5.23 -9.41
CA SER A 178 -11.31 -5.43 -10.85
C SER A 178 -10.05 -6.27 -11.25
N THR A 179 -8.82 -5.76 -11.35
CA THR A 179 -7.60 -6.53 -11.70
C THR A 179 -6.33 -6.09 -10.94
N GLY A 180 -5.44 -6.96 -10.45
CA GLY A 180 -4.28 -6.64 -9.61
C GLY A 180 -2.94 -6.29 -10.25
N ILE A 181 -2.64 -6.78 -11.44
CA ILE A 181 -1.72 -6.09 -12.35
C ILE A 181 -2.38 -6.09 -13.69
N LEU A 182 -2.28 -4.99 -14.41
CA LEU A 182 -2.49 -4.96 -15.84
C LEU A 182 -1.16 -4.54 -16.50
N VAL A 183 -0.24 -5.50 -16.67
CA VAL A 183 1.02 -5.32 -17.42
C VAL A 183 0.64 -5.32 -18.88
N GLN A 184 0.43 -4.17 -19.51
CA GLN A 184 -0.15 -4.08 -20.86
C GLN A 184 0.81 -3.43 -21.88
N TYR A 185 1.24 -4.13 -22.94
CA TYR A 185 2.27 -3.68 -23.89
C TYR A 185 3.67 -3.47 -23.28
N SER A 186 3.98 -4.15 -22.18
CA SER A 186 5.09 -3.85 -21.26
C SER A 186 6.04 -5.06 -21.15
N PRO A 187 6.99 -5.22 -22.10
CA PRO A 187 7.76 -6.45 -22.25
C PRO A 187 8.85 -6.62 -21.17
N GLY A 188 9.07 -7.88 -20.78
CA GLY A 188 10.14 -8.28 -19.86
C GLY A 188 9.86 -7.97 -18.38
N ALA A 189 8.60 -7.77 -17.99
CA ALA A 189 8.23 -7.42 -16.62
C ALA A 189 8.51 -8.58 -15.63
N THR A 190 9.15 -8.31 -14.49
CA THR A 190 9.50 -9.36 -13.51
C THR A 190 8.75 -9.19 -12.19
N LEU A 191 7.76 -10.05 -11.92
CA LEU A 191 6.99 -10.10 -10.68
C LEU A 191 7.46 -11.27 -9.77
N GLU A 192 7.72 -11.00 -8.50
CA GLU A 192 8.26 -11.92 -7.49
C GLU A 192 7.49 -11.79 -6.15
N GLY A 193 7.36 -12.86 -5.38
CA GLY A 193 6.95 -12.84 -3.97
C GLY A 193 5.49 -12.52 -3.67
N ILE A 194 4.55 -12.95 -4.49
CA ILE A 194 3.11 -12.77 -4.32
C ILE A 194 2.55 -13.63 -3.11
N GLU A 195 1.49 -13.25 -2.27
CA GLU A 195 -0.66 -14.47 -0.62
C GLU A 195 -2.24 -14.08 -0.63
N GLY A 196 -3.08 -14.22 -1.68
CA GLY A 196 -4.46 -13.65 -1.65
C GLY A 196 -5.22 -13.28 -2.92
N TYR A 197 -5.98 -12.19 -2.95
CA TYR A 197 -7.33 -12.15 -2.41
C TYR A 197 -8.30 -11.56 -3.56
N ASP A 198 -9.65 -11.73 -3.50
CA ASP A 198 -10.72 -12.14 -4.49
C ASP A 198 -11.17 -11.26 -5.64
N MET A 199 -10.87 -11.68 -6.88
CA MET A 199 -11.45 -11.14 -8.11
C MET A 199 -12.89 -10.56 -7.97
N ARG A 200 -13.25 -9.37 -8.48
CA ARG A 200 -14.65 -8.94 -8.66
C ARG A 200 -14.87 -7.74 -9.58
N GLY A 201 -14.01 -7.54 -10.57
CA GLY A 201 -14.39 -6.62 -11.61
C GLY A 201 -15.76 -6.96 -12.18
N PRO A 202 -16.57 -5.97 -12.56
CA PRO A 202 -17.50 -6.21 -13.61
C PRO A 202 -16.66 -6.47 -14.86
N PHE A 203 -17.17 -7.38 -15.67
CA PHE A 203 -16.55 -7.75 -16.91
C PHE A 203 -16.04 -6.52 -17.72
N PRO A 204 -14.76 -6.48 -18.15
CA PRO A 204 -13.87 -7.63 -18.35
C PRO A 204 -12.95 -7.97 -17.18
N ARG A 205 -13.00 -7.23 -16.06
CA ARG A 205 -11.99 -7.35 -15.02
C ARG A 205 -12.34 -8.41 -13.99
N GLY A 206 -11.31 -9.01 -13.42
CA GLY A 206 -11.38 -9.97 -12.34
C GLY A 206 -10.11 -10.79 -12.22
N GLN A 207 -8.92 -10.17 -12.39
CA GLN A 207 -7.63 -10.85 -12.51
C GLN A 207 -6.55 -10.39 -11.53
N LEU A 208 -6.04 -11.30 -10.69
CA LEU A 208 -4.81 -11.19 -9.92
C LEU A 208 -3.68 -10.50 -10.70
N VAL A 209 -3.27 -11.10 -11.81
CA VAL A 209 -2.23 -10.60 -12.71
C VAL A 209 -2.70 -10.81 -14.12
N GLN A 210 -2.90 -9.73 -14.86
CA GLN A 210 -3.10 -9.73 -16.29
C GLN A 210 -1.84 -9.21 -16.99
N PHE A 211 -1.10 -10.10 -17.67
CA PHE A 211 -0.14 -9.71 -18.69
C PHE A 211 -0.85 -9.59 -20.04
N GLY A 212 -1.04 -8.38 -20.58
CA GLY A 212 -1.66 -8.11 -21.87
C GLY A 212 -0.65 -7.64 -22.94
N GLU A 213 -0.39 -8.41 -23.98
CA GLU A 213 0.59 -8.05 -25.04
C GLU A 213 2.00 -7.68 -24.50
N SER A 214 2.39 -8.31 -23.39
CA SER A 214 3.59 -8.02 -22.57
C SER A 214 4.53 -9.24 -22.50
N PRO A 215 5.22 -9.58 -23.61
CA PRO A 215 5.98 -10.81 -23.73
C PRO A 215 7.26 -10.84 -22.89
N ASP A 216 7.86 -12.03 -22.76
CA ASP A 216 9.12 -12.31 -22.04
C ASP A 216 9.09 -11.99 -20.53
N SER A 217 7.91 -11.70 -19.98
CA SER A 217 7.66 -11.37 -18.57
C SER A 217 7.59 -12.60 -17.63
N SER A 218 7.61 -12.40 -16.31
CA SER A 218 7.48 -13.48 -15.32
C SER A 218 6.70 -13.10 -14.07
N LEU A 219 6.07 -14.10 -13.45
CA LEU A 219 5.38 -14.09 -12.16
C LEU A 219 5.90 -15.25 -11.32
N ASN A 220 6.39 -15.02 -10.10
CA ASN A 220 6.96 -16.07 -9.26
C ASN A 220 6.64 -15.91 -7.77
N ASN A 221 6.47 -17.06 -7.07
CA ASN A 221 6.05 -17.23 -5.66
C ASN A 221 4.64 -16.62 -5.45
N PHE A 222 3.54 -17.41 -5.35
CA PHE A 222 2.13 -16.92 -5.24
C PHE A 222 1.08 -17.88 -4.57
N TYR A 223 -0.24 -17.53 -4.54
CA TYR A 223 -1.41 -17.98 -3.68
C TYR A 223 -2.66 -17.09 -3.96
N VAL A 224 -3.95 -17.54 -3.80
CA VAL A 224 -5.24 -16.83 -4.21
C VAL A 224 -6.64 -17.62 -3.97
N HIS A 225 -7.31 -17.73 -2.77
CA HIS A 225 -8.50 -18.57 -2.23
C HIS A 225 -9.97 -18.04 -2.31
N ASN A 226 -10.76 -18.30 -3.35
CA ASN A 226 -11.91 -17.41 -3.67
C ASN A 226 -13.22 -17.84 -2.96
N ASP A 227 -13.63 -17.24 -1.82
CA ASP A 227 -14.82 -17.72 -1.08
C ASP A 227 -16.12 -17.29 -1.77
N PRO A 228 -16.98 -18.21 -2.16
CA PRO A 228 -18.15 -17.91 -2.99
C PRO A 228 -19.29 -17.04 -2.36
N LYS A 229 -19.07 -16.13 -1.39
CA LYS A 229 -20.15 -15.44 -0.65
C LYS A 229 -20.19 -13.92 -0.49
N VAL A 230 -19.14 -13.12 -0.76
CA VAL A 230 -19.15 -11.70 -0.31
C VAL A 230 -18.96 -10.62 -1.44
N ALA A 231 -19.40 -10.79 -2.72
CA ALA A 231 -18.49 -10.86 -3.92
C ALA A 231 -18.86 -10.98 -5.48
N TRP A 232 -17.87 -11.11 -6.46
CA TRP A 232 -18.00 -11.36 -7.98
C TRP A 232 -16.77 -11.64 -9.00
N THR A 233 -15.72 -12.50 -8.84
CA THR A 233 -14.48 -12.78 -9.75
C THR A 233 -14.50 -12.83 -11.32
N GLU A 234 -13.34 -12.81 -12.02
CA GLU A 234 -13.18 -13.38 -13.40
C GLU A 234 -12.04 -14.43 -13.47
N ASP A 235 -10.96 -14.31 -14.25
CA ASP A 235 -9.82 -15.26 -14.23
C ASP A 235 -8.75 -14.81 -13.23
N ASN A 236 -8.10 -15.64 -12.41
CA ASN A 236 -7.09 -15.16 -11.46
C ASN A 236 -5.79 -14.69 -12.16
N ILE A 237 -4.95 -15.59 -12.68
CA ILE A 237 -3.80 -15.21 -13.55
C ILE A 237 -4.25 -15.22 -15.01
N SER A 238 -4.18 -14.09 -15.69
CA SER A 238 -4.38 -13.98 -17.13
C SER A 238 -3.10 -13.61 -17.87
N VAL A 239 -2.76 -14.40 -18.88
CA VAL A 239 -1.66 -14.16 -19.81
C VAL A 239 -2.27 -14.00 -21.19
N TYR A 240 -2.64 -12.77 -21.52
CA TYR A 240 -3.34 -12.33 -22.72
C TYR A 240 -2.33 -11.86 -23.79
N TYR A 241 -2.23 -12.56 -24.92
CA TYR A 241 -1.32 -12.27 -26.06
C TYR A 241 0.15 -11.94 -25.69
N SER A 242 0.63 -12.47 -24.56
CA SER A 242 1.96 -12.23 -23.99
C SER A 242 2.83 -13.48 -24.13
N ASP A 243 3.61 -13.56 -25.20
CA ASP A 243 4.47 -14.72 -25.50
C ASP A 243 5.59 -14.92 -24.45
N ASN A 244 6.02 -16.17 -24.29
CA ASN A 244 7.14 -16.63 -23.44
C ASN A 244 7.01 -16.39 -21.92
N VAL A 245 5.85 -15.91 -21.44
CA VAL A 245 5.65 -15.57 -20.02
C VAL A 245 5.76 -16.78 -19.10
N THR A 246 6.47 -16.63 -17.97
CA THR A 246 6.63 -17.68 -16.95
C THR A 246 5.88 -17.35 -15.67
N VAL A 247 4.97 -18.20 -15.23
CA VAL A 247 4.21 -18.12 -13.97
C VAL A 247 4.66 -19.27 -13.06
N SER A 248 5.09 -19.04 -11.81
CA SER A 248 5.62 -20.14 -10.99
C SER A 248 5.51 -20.03 -9.47
N ASN A 249 5.58 -21.19 -8.80
CA ASN A 249 5.59 -21.33 -7.33
C ASN A 249 4.35 -20.74 -6.66
N GLY A 250 3.19 -20.97 -7.26
CA GLY A 250 1.92 -20.41 -6.84
C GLY A 250 1.07 -21.35 -5.99
N VAL A 251 0.09 -20.79 -5.35
CA VAL A 251 -1.16 -21.43 -5.02
C VAL A 251 -2.24 -20.53 -5.66
N ILE A 252 -3.46 -21.00 -5.65
CA ILE A 252 -4.73 -20.42 -6.07
C ILE A 252 -5.69 -21.32 -5.30
N ASP A 253 -6.77 -20.81 -4.76
CA ASP A 253 -7.60 -21.57 -3.82
C ASP A 253 -9.09 -21.21 -3.97
N GLY A 254 -9.45 -20.60 -5.10
CA GLY A 254 -10.80 -20.61 -5.58
C GLY A 254 -10.92 -19.90 -6.92
N ASN A 255 -12.15 -19.89 -7.41
CA ASN A 255 -12.62 -18.95 -8.41
C ASN A 255 -14.13 -19.00 -8.38
N ASN A 256 -14.80 -17.86 -8.40
CA ASN A 256 -16.24 -17.85 -8.34
C ASN A 256 -16.91 -17.77 -9.72
N SER A 257 -16.24 -17.13 -10.68
CA SER A 257 -16.77 -16.76 -11.98
C SER A 257 -17.37 -17.93 -12.73
N PRO A 258 -18.55 -17.75 -13.35
CA PRO A 258 -19.04 -18.67 -14.36
C PRO A 258 -18.06 -18.85 -15.54
N SER A 259 -17.20 -17.86 -15.83
CA SER A 259 -16.22 -17.83 -16.94
C SER A 259 -14.80 -18.24 -16.54
N GLY A 260 -14.42 -17.93 -15.30
CA GLY A 260 -13.03 -17.76 -14.86
C GLY A 260 -12.15 -19.02 -14.80
N GLN A 261 -10.84 -18.79 -14.79
CA GLN A 261 -9.76 -19.77 -14.69
C GLN A 261 -8.73 -19.34 -13.62
N GLY A 262 -8.05 -20.28 -12.98
CA GLY A 262 -6.91 -19.95 -12.09
C GLY A 262 -5.71 -19.41 -12.85
N VAL A 263 -5.26 -20.09 -13.91
CA VAL A 263 -4.26 -19.55 -14.85
C VAL A 263 -4.73 -19.74 -16.27
N ILE A 264 -4.89 -18.67 -17.04
CA ILE A 264 -5.26 -18.70 -18.46
C ILE A 264 -4.14 -18.13 -19.35
N PHE A 265 -3.73 -18.89 -20.37
CA PHE A 265 -3.00 -18.36 -21.53
C PHE A 265 -4.00 -18.07 -22.67
N GLU A 266 -4.43 -16.81 -22.82
CA GLU A 266 -5.34 -16.39 -23.88
C GLU A 266 -4.53 -15.85 -25.09
N GLY A 267 -4.38 -16.66 -26.14
CA GLY A 267 -3.66 -16.27 -27.37
C GLY A 267 -2.12 -16.22 -27.27
N SER A 268 -1.58 -16.20 -26.05
CA SER A 268 -0.15 -16.21 -25.70
C SER A 268 0.56 -17.52 -26.05
N ASN A 269 1.84 -17.49 -26.40
CA ASN A 269 2.55 -18.67 -26.91
C ASN A 269 3.88 -18.94 -26.19
N ASN A 270 4.23 -20.23 -26.04
CA ASN A 270 5.45 -20.74 -25.40
C ASN A 270 5.64 -20.36 -23.90
N GLY A 271 4.57 -19.91 -23.23
CA GLY A 271 4.58 -19.62 -21.79
C GLY A 271 4.62 -20.89 -20.92
N THR A 272 4.93 -20.72 -19.64
CA THR A 272 5.04 -21.83 -18.67
C THR A 272 4.43 -21.46 -17.33
N ALA A 273 3.40 -22.18 -16.90
CA ALA A 273 2.84 -22.13 -15.55
C ALA A 273 3.35 -23.37 -14.76
N ARG A 274 4.02 -23.20 -13.62
CA ARG A 274 4.73 -24.33 -12.97
C ARG A 274 4.78 -24.29 -11.44
N ASN A 275 4.62 -25.45 -10.80
CA ASN A 275 4.51 -25.60 -9.34
C ASN A 275 3.43 -24.65 -8.80
N ILE A 276 2.18 -24.86 -9.20
CA ILE A 276 1.03 -24.01 -8.85
C ILE A 276 -0.12 -24.90 -8.37
N ASP A 277 -0.66 -24.64 -7.19
CA ASP A 277 -1.89 -25.30 -6.70
C ASP A 277 -3.13 -24.45 -7.03
N ALA A 278 -4.30 -25.07 -7.23
CA ALA A 278 -5.56 -24.43 -7.62
C ALA A 278 -6.78 -25.09 -6.93
N ILE A 279 -7.04 -24.65 -5.70
CA ILE A 279 -8.03 -25.18 -4.76
C ILE A 279 -9.38 -24.45 -4.97
N HIS A 280 -10.52 -24.98 -4.48
CA HIS A 280 -11.92 -24.47 -4.58
C HIS A 280 -12.45 -23.85 -5.91
N MET A 281 -11.72 -23.92 -7.03
CA MET A 281 -12.08 -23.30 -8.31
C MET A 281 -13.50 -23.66 -8.77
N GLY A 282 -14.33 -22.66 -9.09
CA GLY A 282 -15.70 -22.82 -9.57
C GLY A 282 -15.79 -23.22 -11.03
N ASN A 283 -15.11 -22.49 -11.92
CA ASN A 283 -15.18 -22.78 -13.35
C ASN A 283 -13.96 -23.52 -13.91
N GLY A 284 -12.72 -23.11 -13.60
CA GLY A 284 -11.57 -23.92 -13.96
C GLY A 284 -10.27 -23.52 -13.27
N ALA A 285 -9.30 -24.42 -13.28
CA ALA A 285 -8.01 -24.22 -12.62
C ALA A 285 -6.94 -23.70 -13.58
N PHE A 286 -6.85 -24.27 -14.78
CA PHE A 286 -5.81 -23.97 -15.77
C PHE A 286 -6.38 -24.00 -17.19
N ALA A 287 -6.03 -23.04 -18.04
CA ALA A 287 -6.55 -22.91 -19.40
C ALA A 287 -5.50 -22.46 -20.43
N ASP A 288 -5.48 -23.07 -21.62
CA ASP A 288 -4.61 -22.69 -22.73
C ASP A 288 -5.38 -22.58 -24.07
N TYR A 289 -5.60 -21.33 -24.50
CA TYR A 289 -6.15 -20.95 -25.80
C TYR A 289 -5.07 -20.38 -26.74
N GLY A 290 -3.79 -20.54 -26.38
CA GLY A 290 -2.61 -20.14 -27.14
C GLY A 290 -1.91 -21.31 -27.83
N GLN A 291 -0.57 -21.31 -27.89
CA GLN A 291 0.20 -22.43 -28.46
C GLN A 291 1.51 -22.73 -27.72
N ASN A 292 1.85 -24.03 -27.63
CA ASN A 292 3.06 -24.57 -27.00
C ASN A 292 3.24 -24.22 -25.52
N ASN A 293 2.18 -23.81 -24.82
CA ASN A 293 2.24 -23.46 -23.40
C ASN A 293 2.36 -24.72 -22.53
N THR A 294 3.01 -24.60 -21.37
CA THR A 294 3.29 -25.73 -20.47
C THR A 294 2.73 -25.49 -19.07
N PHE A 295 2.02 -26.49 -18.53
CA PHE A 295 1.63 -26.58 -17.12
C PHE A 295 2.47 -27.69 -16.43
N ASP A 296 3.44 -27.34 -15.60
CA ASP A 296 4.38 -28.31 -15.02
C ASP A 296 4.27 -28.40 -13.49
N SER A 297 4.05 -29.59 -12.94
CA SER A 297 3.77 -29.78 -11.50
C SER A 297 2.61 -28.91 -10.98
N THR A 298 1.60 -28.64 -11.83
CA THR A 298 0.39 -27.91 -11.43
C THR A 298 -0.61 -28.83 -10.72
N ARG A 299 -1.37 -28.33 -9.76
CA ARG A 299 -2.28 -29.15 -8.96
C ARG A 299 -3.63 -28.47 -8.77
N ALA A 300 -4.69 -29.25 -8.59
CA ALA A 300 -6.04 -28.74 -8.35
C ALA A 300 -6.74 -29.47 -7.20
N PHE A 301 -7.44 -28.76 -6.34
CA PHE A 301 -7.98 -29.32 -5.10
C PHE A 301 -9.43 -28.86 -4.86
N ASP A 302 -10.27 -29.74 -4.33
CA ASP A 302 -11.54 -29.38 -3.65
C ASP A 302 -12.47 -28.41 -4.43
N ASN A 303 -12.38 -28.45 -5.77
CA ASN A 303 -13.02 -27.52 -6.71
C ASN A 303 -14.56 -27.59 -6.64
N ILE A 304 -15.26 -26.52 -7.01
CA ILE A 304 -16.70 -26.38 -6.83
C ILE A 304 -17.41 -26.42 -8.20
N ALA A 305 -18.58 -27.06 -8.30
CA ALA A 305 -19.34 -27.17 -9.56
C ALA A 305 -20.80 -26.65 -9.45
N GLU A 306 -21.13 -25.99 -8.35
CA GLU A 306 -22.49 -25.51 -8.04
C GLU A 306 -22.64 -24.01 -8.38
N ASP A 307 -23.84 -23.45 -8.19
CA ASP A 307 -24.05 -22.00 -8.35
C ASP A 307 -23.51 -21.28 -7.11
N GLN A 308 -22.64 -20.30 -7.33
CA GLN A 308 -21.91 -19.59 -6.30
C GLN A 308 -22.37 -18.12 -6.17
N GLY A 309 -23.63 -17.84 -6.46
CA GLY A 309 -24.23 -16.48 -6.38
C GLY A 309 -24.27 -15.73 -7.72
N ARG A 310 -23.51 -16.19 -8.72
CA ARG A 310 -23.42 -15.61 -10.07
C ARG A 310 -23.95 -16.48 -11.20
N GLY A 311 -24.48 -17.66 -10.87
CA GLY A 311 -24.84 -18.68 -11.84
C GLY A 311 -23.88 -19.87 -11.81
N HIS A 312 -24.26 -20.92 -12.53
CA HIS A 312 -23.45 -22.12 -12.65
C HIS A 312 -22.22 -21.94 -13.55
N PRO A 313 -21.07 -22.55 -13.20
CA PRO A 313 -19.88 -22.68 -14.05
C PRO A 313 -20.18 -23.07 -15.51
N LEU A 314 -19.72 -22.26 -16.47
CA LEU A 314 -20.01 -22.43 -17.90
C LEU A 314 -19.27 -23.63 -18.51
N SER A 315 -18.07 -23.94 -18.00
CA SER A 315 -17.31 -25.15 -18.34
C SER A 315 -17.78 -26.39 -17.56
N ASN A 316 -18.60 -26.19 -16.51
CA ASN A 316 -19.04 -27.22 -15.55
C ASN A 316 -17.87 -27.84 -14.75
N ALA A 317 -17.05 -26.96 -14.14
CA ALA A 317 -15.85 -27.24 -13.34
C ALA A 317 -14.80 -28.07 -14.10
N LEU A 318 -14.21 -27.48 -15.14
CA LEU A 318 -13.14 -28.09 -15.94
C LEU A 318 -11.77 -27.72 -15.36
N LEU A 319 -11.00 -28.71 -14.88
CA LEU A 319 -9.72 -28.39 -14.22
C LEU A 319 -8.62 -27.93 -15.19
N TRP A 320 -8.38 -28.63 -16.30
CA TRP A 320 -7.47 -28.20 -17.35
C TRP A 320 -8.19 -28.07 -18.71
N GLY A 321 -8.40 -26.83 -19.16
CA GLY A 321 -8.72 -26.49 -20.54
C GLY A 321 -7.44 -26.40 -21.39
N VAL A 322 -7.34 -27.18 -22.47
CA VAL A 322 -6.09 -27.29 -23.26
C VAL A 322 -6.36 -27.32 -24.77
N ASN A 323 -5.29 -27.30 -25.57
CA ASN A 323 -5.33 -27.52 -27.02
C ASN A 323 -4.30 -28.57 -27.45
N GLU A 324 -4.18 -28.85 -28.76
CA GLU A 324 -3.30 -29.91 -29.27
C GLU A 324 -1.79 -29.63 -29.17
N SER A 325 -1.39 -28.44 -28.74
CA SER A 325 0.00 -28.04 -28.52
C SER A 325 0.38 -27.83 -27.05
N THR A 326 -0.59 -27.80 -26.14
CA THR A 326 -0.37 -27.68 -24.69
C THR A 326 0.38 -28.89 -24.14
N VAL A 327 1.29 -28.64 -23.21
CA VAL A 327 1.93 -29.67 -22.38
C VAL A 327 1.41 -29.55 -20.95
N VAL A 328 1.09 -30.67 -20.31
CA VAL A 328 0.81 -30.77 -18.88
C VAL A 328 1.68 -31.91 -18.32
N THR A 329 2.56 -31.63 -17.36
CA THR A 329 3.50 -32.62 -16.77
C THR A 329 3.44 -32.64 -15.25
N ASP A 330 3.71 -33.82 -14.67
CA ASP A 330 3.81 -34.09 -13.22
C ASP A 330 2.66 -33.50 -12.37
N SER A 331 1.49 -33.27 -12.98
CA SER A 331 0.37 -32.52 -12.42
C SER A 331 -0.64 -33.45 -11.73
N SER A 332 -1.44 -32.94 -10.80
CA SER A 332 -2.36 -33.79 -10.02
C SER A 332 -3.62 -33.11 -9.50
N TYR A 333 -4.67 -33.87 -9.18
CA TYR A 333 -5.88 -33.30 -8.58
C TYR A 333 -6.45 -34.10 -7.41
N GLN A 334 -7.21 -33.44 -6.56
CA GLN A 334 -7.93 -34.02 -5.42
C GLN A 334 -9.35 -33.42 -5.36
N ASN A 335 -10.36 -34.23 -5.03
CA ASN A 335 -11.73 -33.76 -4.71
C ASN A 335 -12.38 -32.83 -5.76
N ALA A 336 -12.10 -33.03 -7.06
CA ALA A 336 -12.68 -32.25 -8.15
C ALA A 336 -14.21 -32.15 -8.10
N GLY A 337 -14.78 -30.94 -8.13
CA GLY A 337 -16.23 -30.69 -8.09
C GLY A 337 -17.03 -31.40 -9.18
N ASN A 338 -16.39 -31.66 -10.32
CA ASN A 338 -16.90 -32.59 -11.31
C ASN A 338 -15.83 -33.64 -11.69
N PRO A 339 -15.84 -34.83 -11.06
CA PRO A 339 -14.88 -35.91 -11.35
C PRO A 339 -14.93 -36.46 -12.79
N GLY A 340 -15.90 -36.02 -13.61
CA GLY A 340 -15.99 -36.36 -15.03
C GLY A 340 -15.31 -35.36 -15.97
N ASN A 341 -14.74 -34.26 -15.46
CA ASN A 341 -14.36 -33.08 -16.25
C ASN A 341 -12.94 -32.58 -15.87
N ILE A 342 -11.97 -33.47 -15.86
CA ILE A 342 -10.60 -33.16 -15.40
C ILE A 342 -9.79 -32.42 -16.48
N VAL A 343 -9.71 -32.98 -17.69
CA VAL A 343 -8.97 -32.36 -18.81
C VAL A 343 -9.82 -32.42 -20.08
N TRP A 344 -9.94 -31.30 -20.79
CA TRP A 344 -10.68 -31.19 -22.05
C TRP A 344 -10.05 -30.13 -22.96
N GLY A 345 -10.25 -30.26 -24.27
CA GLY A 345 -9.67 -29.35 -25.25
C GLY A 345 -10.05 -29.66 -26.69
N GLU A 346 -9.77 -28.72 -27.60
CA GLU A 346 -9.91 -28.94 -29.04
C GLU A 346 -8.63 -29.56 -29.66
N GLY A 347 -8.82 -30.37 -30.70
CA GLY A 347 -7.72 -31.07 -31.40
C GLY A 347 -7.38 -32.44 -30.82
N ASN A 348 -6.16 -32.94 -31.07
CA ASN A 348 -5.69 -34.25 -30.59
C ASN A 348 -4.90 -34.14 -29.27
N ILE A 349 -5.58 -33.66 -28.21
CA ILE A 349 -5.01 -33.53 -26.86
C ILE A 349 -4.56 -34.91 -26.32
N GLY A 350 -3.51 -34.93 -25.48
CA GLY A 350 -3.05 -36.14 -24.78
C GLY A 350 -1.72 -36.74 -25.23
N ALA A 351 -0.96 -36.11 -26.12
CA ALA A 351 0.40 -36.54 -26.46
C ALA A 351 1.46 -36.13 -25.41
N GLY A 352 1.13 -35.16 -24.56
CA GLY A 352 1.96 -34.65 -23.46
C GLY A 352 1.09 -34.10 -22.34
N ILE A 353 0.10 -34.88 -21.89
CA ILE A 353 -0.76 -34.57 -20.75
C ILE A 353 -0.57 -35.67 -19.70
N ASP A 354 -0.02 -35.32 -18.53
CA ASP A 354 0.11 -36.18 -17.36
C ASP A 354 -0.52 -35.50 -16.14
N VAL A 355 -1.70 -36.00 -15.75
CA VAL A 355 -2.52 -35.50 -14.65
C VAL A 355 -3.03 -36.71 -13.85
N THR A 356 -2.73 -36.76 -12.55
CA THR A 356 -3.03 -37.90 -11.67
C THR A 356 -3.91 -37.53 -10.47
N GLU A 357 -4.92 -38.35 -10.16
CA GLU A 357 -5.71 -38.20 -8.92
C GLU A 357 -4.88 -38.56 -7.68
N VAL A 358 -4.89 -37.68 -6.68
CA VAL A 358 -4.20 -37.85 -5.39
C VAL A 358 -5.20 -37.79 -4.22
N THR A 359 -4.77 -38.19 -3.02
CA THR A 359 -5.66 -38.24 -1.86
C THR A 359 -4.89 -38.05 -0.56
N GLY A 360 -5.35 -37.12 0.28
CA GLY A 360 -4.68 -36.76 1.53
C GLY A 360 -3.36 -36.01 1.30
N GLN A 361 -3.18 -35.39 0.14
CA GLN A 361 -2.21 -34.31 0.01
C GLN A 361 -2.82 -33.04 0.61
N ALA A 362 -1.98 -32.27 1.30
CA ALA A 362 -2.25 -30.86 1.51
C ALA A 362 -1.76 -30.08 0.27
N PRO A 363 -2.31 -28.88 0.04
CA PRO A 363 -1.66 -27.86 -0.76
C PRO A 363 -0.24 -27.52 -0.27
N MET A 364 0.47 -26.70 -1.04
CA MET A 364 1.66 -26.02 -0.52
C MET A 364 1.30 -25.14 0.68
N ALA A 365 2.28 -24.91 1.56
CA ALA A 365 2.23 -23.72 2.38
C ALA A 365 2.42 -22.53 1.43
N HIS A 366 1.48 -21.61 1.48
CA HIS A 366 1.49 -20.36 0.76
C HIS A 366 2.67 -19.46 1.11
N TRP A 367 2.99 -18.50 0.23
CA TRP A 367 4.11 -17.58 0.40
C TRP A 367 3.72 -16.40 1.31
N THR A 368 3.64 -16.50 2.62
CA THR A 368 3.60 -15.26 3.47
C THR A 368 5.07 -14.74 3.50
N ASN A 369 5.48 -13.58 2.98
CA ASN A 369 4.82 -12.26 2.93
C ASN A 369 4.18 -11.97 4.28
N ASP A 370 5.04 -11.69 5.25
CA ASP A 370 4.69 -11.13 6.54
C ASP A 370 5.77 -10.11 6.94
N PHE A 371 5.65 -9.20 7.93
CA PHE A 371 6.64 -8.08 7.95
C PHE A 371 7.29 -7.39 9.20
N SER A 372 7.32 -7.80 10.49
CA SER A 372 7.69 -6.88 11.63
C SER A 372 9.08 -6.90 12.36
N LYS A 373 10.18 -7.49 11.86
CA LYS A 373 11.47 -7.57 12.64
C LYS A 373 12.74 -6.92 12.03
N GLY A 374 13.07 -5.69 12.44
CA GLY A 374 14.23 -4.87 12.00
C GLY A 374 15.50 -4.97 12.89
N VAL A 375 16.46 -4.06 12.70
CA VAL A 375 17.89 -4.20 13.10
C VAL A 375 18.37 -3.13 14.12
N SER A 376 19.52 -3.32 14.79
CA SER A 376 20.01 -2.42 15.87
C SER A 376 21.52 -2.53 16.24
N GLU A 377 22.24 -1.41 16.40
CA GLU A 377 23.36 -1.19 17.37
C GLU A 377 23.62 0.34 17.65
N PRO A 378 24.35 0.76 18.72
CA PRO A 378 24.47 2.18 19.17
C PRO A 378 25.94 2.70 19.37
N VAL A 379 26.13 3.85 20.09
CA VAL A 379 27.38 4.41 20.73
C VAL A 379 28.22 5.41 19.86
N PRO A 380 28.94 6.47 20.36
CA PRO A 380 28.96 7.24 21.64
C PRO A 380 28.94 8.82 21.53
N ASP A 381 28.91 9.53 22.68
CA ASP A 381 29.18 10.99 22.79
C ASP A 381 30.58 11.46 22.29
N VAL A 382 30.66 12.65 21.66
CA VAL A 382 31.91 13.39 21.37
C VAL A 382 31.83 14.88 21.76
N VAL A 383 32.97 15.48 22.12
CA VAL A 383 33.08 16.83 22.74
C VAL A 383 33.55 17.90 21.74
N THR A 384 32.91 19.07 21.73
CA THR A 384 33.20 20.21 20.84
C THR A 384 34.43 21.05 21.24
N PRO A 385 35.20 21.57 20.25
CA PRO A 385 36.16 22.66 20.42
C PRO A 385 35.80 23.95 19.63
N ASP A 386 36.29 25.11 20.08
CA ASP A 386 35.93 26.45 19.59
C ASP A 386 36.37 26.81 18.13
N PRO A 387 35.64 27.69 17.41
CA PRO A 387 35.89 28.07 16.02
C PRO A 387 37.01 29.11 15.81
N VAL A 388 37.46 29.27 14.55
CA VAL A 388 38.55 30.20 14.15
C VAL A 388 38.15 31.06 12.94
N SER A 389 38.60 32.32 12.94
CA SER A 389 38.24 33.40 12.00
C SER A 389 38.70 33.23 10.54
N GLU A 390 37.91 33.81 9.63
CA GLU A 390 38.11 33.92 8.17
C GLU A 390 39.38 34.66 7.70
N GLY A 391 39.69 34.53 6.39
CA GLY A 391 40.67 35.32 5.64
C GLY A 391 40.18 35.63 4.20
N PRO A 392 40.76 36.63 3.50
CA PRO A 392 40.11 37.32 2.37
C PRO A 392 40.44 36.83 0.94
N ASP A 393 39.64 37.30 -0.02
CA ASP A 393 39.54 36.88 -1.42
C ASP A 393 40.83 36.87 -2.29
N PRO A 394 40.94 35.92 -3.25
CA PRO A 394 42.00 35.88 -4.27
C PRO A 394 41.69 36.75 -5.53
N VAL A 395 42.73 36.98 -6.35
CA VAL A 395 42.67 37.86 -7.54
C VAL A 395 42.80 37.07 -8.85
N VAL A 396 41.95 37.40 -9.84
CA VAL A 396 41.92 36.77 -11.18
C VAL A 396 43.05 37.26 -12.11
N PRO A 397 43.78 36.37 -12.80
CA PRO A 397 44.73 36.71 -13.86
C PRO A 397 44.17 36.54 -15.29
N ASP A 398 44.82 37.21 -16.25
CA ASP A 398 44.47 37.33 -17.68
C ASP A 398 44.73 36.05 -18.52
N ILE A 399 43.94 35.81 -19.57
CA ILE A 399 44.00 34.60 -20.43
C ILE A 399 44.17 34.97 -21.91
N GLY A 400 45.18 34.36 -22.56
CA GLY A 400 45.50 34.59 -23.98
C GLY A 400 44.57 33.89 -25.00
N PRO A 401 44.78 34.13 -26.31
CA PRO A 401 43.82 33.80 -27.36
C PRO A 401 43.76 32.31 -27.75
N THR A 402 42.54 31.88 -28.11
CA THR A 402 42.12 30.52 -28.49
C THR A 402 42.70 30.00 -29.82
N PRO A 403 43.02 28.71 -29.92
CA PRO A 403 43.22 28.04 -31.21
C PRO A 403 42.45 26.70 -31.37
N LEU A 404 41.31 26.75 -32.07
CA LEU A 404 40.66 25.67 -32.88
C LEU A 404 40.28 24.31 -32.22
N PRO A 405 39.29 23.58 -32.78
CA PRO A 405 38.74 22.37 -32.14
C PRO A 405 39.54 21.10 -32.44
N GLU A 406 39.62 20.22 -31.44
CA GLU A 406 39.92 18.80 -31.59
C GLU A 406 38.63 17.96 -31.45
N GLU A 407 38.70 16.66 -31.78
CA GLU A 407 37.55 15.75 -31.79
C GLU A 407 37.01 15.49 -30.36
N PRO A 408 35.70 15.22 -30.17
CA PRO A 408 35.15 14.93 -28.85
C PRO A 408 35.83 13.70 -28.24
N PRO A 409 36.29 13.77 -26.98
CA PRO A 409 36.91 12.62 -26.33
C PRO A 409 35.87 11.52 -26.11
N VAL A 410 36.30 10.26 -26.23
CA VAL A 410 35.50 9.13 -25.77
C VAL A 410 35.41 9.22 -24.25
N VAL A 411 34.22 9.52 -23.75
CA VAL A 411 33.89 9.41 -22.33
C VAL A 411 34.04 7.93 -21.95
N ALA A 412 34.92 7.64 -21.00
CA ALA A 412 34.99 6.31 -20.41
C ALA A 412 33.74 6.08 -19.55
N PRO A 413 33.26 4.83 -19.39
CA PRO A 413 32.19 4.57 -18.42
C PRO A 413 32.60 5.08 -17.03
N PRO A 414 31.64 5.51 -16.18
CA PRO A 414 31.93 5.79 -14.78
C PRO A 414 32.62 4.58 -14.17
N SER A 415 33.71 4.83 -13.43
CA SER A 415 34.41 3.77 -12.70
C SER A 415 33.63 3.39 -11.46
N ASP A 416 33.55 2.09 -11.18
CA ASP A 416 32.99 1.54 -9.94
C ASP A 416 33.42 2.37 -8.71
N PRO A 417 32.52 2.67 -7.76
CA PRO A 417 32.85 3.48 -6.59
C PRO A 417 34.00 2.85 -5.79
N VAL A 418 34.96 3.69 -5.39
CA VAL A 418 36.17 3.24 -4.70
C VAL A 418 35.81 2.86 -3.26
N PRO A 419 36.08 1.63 -2.80
CA PRO A 419 35.74 1.22 -1.45
C PRO A 419 36.68 1.87 -0.42
N GLY A 420 36.18 2.88 0.29
CA GLY A 420 36.79 3.42 1.50
C GLY A 420 37.04 4.93 1.48
N ASP A 421 35.99 5.70 1.70
CA ASP A 421 36.04 6.95 2.50
C ASP A 421 35.12 6.72 3.71
N ASP A 422 35.47 7.29 4.87
CA ASP A 422 34.63 7.26 6.09
C ASP A 422 33.41 8.20 5.89
N PRO A 423 32.25 7.97 6.54
CA PRO A 423 31.08 8.83 6.41
C PRO A 423 31.40 10.29 6.73
N ALA A 424 30.83 11.21 5.94
CA ALA A 424 30.99 12.64 6.15
C ALA A 424 30.09 13.11 7.31
N PRO A 425 30.60 13.84 8.31
CA PRO A 425 29.78 14.40 9.37
C PRO A 425 28.86 15.48 8.81
N LEU A 426 27.57 15.37 9.10
CA LEU A 426 26.57 16.35 8.67
C LEU A 426 26.94 17.75 9.19
N THR A 427 26.95 18.73 8.29
CA THR A 427 27.33 20.11 8.61
C THR A 427 26.12 20.88 9.11
N ARG A 428 26.19 21.38 10.36
CA ARG A 428 25.08 22.16 10.94
C ARG A 428 24.73 23.38 10.08
N HIS A 429 23.44 23.50 9.74
CA HIS A 429 22.84 24.72 9.19
C HIS A 429 21.83 25.30 10.19
N ASP A 430 21.68 26.63 10.22
CA ASP A 430 20.74 27.33 11.09
C ASP A 430 19.86 28.29 10.25
N GLY A 431 18.57 27.97 10.11
CA GLY A 431 17.59 28.65 9.25
C GLY A 431 17.21 27.86 7.99
N THR A 432 16.27 28.42 7.21
CA THR A 432 15.81 27.86 5.93
C THR A 432 16.86 27.97 4.84
N ILE A 433 17.15 26.86 4.15
CA ILE A 433 17.85 26.85 2.86
C ILE A 433 16.83 27.13 1.76
N VAL A 434 17.02 28.17 0.95
CA VAL A 434 16.21 28.41 -0.25
C VAL A 434 16.99 27.92 -1.47
N ALA A 435 16.43 26.94 -2.19
CA ALA A 435 17.03 26.28 -3.34
C ALA A 435 17.05 27.16 -4.61
N ARG A 436 17.65 26.64 -5.69
CA ARG A 436 17.65 27.23 -7.03
C ARG A 436 17.71 26.15 -8.10
N GLU A 437 17.34 26.54 -9.32
CA GLU A 437 17.44 25.74 -10.53
C GLU A 437 18.81 25.05 -10.64
N GLY A 438 18.86 23.72 -10.52
CA GLY A 438 20.12 22.94 -10.58
C GLY A 438 20.98 22.89 -9.31
N ASP A 439 20.48 23.30 -8.13
CA ASP A 439 21.23 23.19 -6.86
C ASP A 439 21.24 21.72 -6.33
N VAL A 440 22.35 21.33 -5.70
CA VAL A 440 22.46 20.07 -4.94
C VAL A 440 22.71 20.42 -3.47
N ILE A 441 21.74 20.13 -2.60
CA ILE A 441 21.73 20.47 -1.17
C ILE A 441 22.04 19.20 -0.37
N ARG A 442 23.20 19.14 0.29
CA ARG A 442 23.64 17.90 0.93
C ARG A 442 24.62 17.99 2.06
N ASP A 443 24.77 16.87 2.77
CA ASP A 443 25.70 16.66 3.88
C ASP A 443 25.43 17.62 5.06
N MET A 444 24.15 17.86 5.41
CA MET A 444 23.72 18.93 6.34
C MET A 444 22.87 18.45 7.52
N ASP A 445 22.93 19.21 8.63
CA ASP A 445 22.10 19.03 9.84
C ASP A 445 21.39 20.36 10.15
N ILE A 446 20.19 20.52 9.60
CA ILE A 446 19.48 21.79 9.47
C ILE A 446 18.60 22.04 10.69
N TYR A 447 18.62 23.25 11.25
CA TYR A 447 17.79 23.64 12.39
C TYR A 447 16.97 24.89 12.07
N VAL A 448 15.65 24.84 12.21
CA VAL A 448 14.75 25.96 11.87
C VAL A 448 13.67 26.21 12.93
N ASP A 449 13.58 27.46 13.39
CA ASP A 449 12.64 27.90 14.45
C ASP A 449 11.23 28.26 13.93
N SER A 450 11.05 28.44 12.61
CA SER A 450 9.81 28.87 11.94
C SER A 450 9.99 28.80 10.42
N GLY A 451 8.97 28.32 9.70
CA GLY A 451 9.05 28.05 8.26
C GLY A 451 9.72 26.71 7.92
N PRO A 452 9.94 26.41 6.63
CA PRO A 452 10.55 25.16 6.20
C PRO A 452 12.06 25.10 6.46
N GLY A 453 12.64 23.91 6.58
CA GLY A 453 14.09 23.70 6.68
C GLY A 453 14.81 23.85 5.34
N ILE A 454 14.24 23.27 4.27
CA ILE A 454 14.63 23.53 2.88
C ILE A 454 13.38 23.99 2.11
N ASP A 455 13.53 24.97 1.23
CA ASP A 455 12.46 25.65 0.50
C ASP A 455 12.78 25.68 -1.01
N VAL A 456 12.07 24.86 -1.77
CA VAL A 456 12.12 24.75 -3.23
C VAL A 456 10.86 25.43 -3.76
N ASP A 457 11.00 26.64 -4.30
CA ASP A 457 9.88 27.53 -4.63
C ASP A 457 10.08 28.12 -6.03
N HIS A 458 9.29 27.65 -7.00
CA HIS A 458 9.38 28.01 -8.42
C HIS A 458 10.76 27.76 -9.07
N VAL A 459 11.43 26.65 -8.74
CA VAL A 459 12.79 26.30 -9.23
C VAL A 459 13.01 24.79 -9.38
N ASP A 460 13.52 24.39 -10.54
CA ASP A 460 13.52 22.98 -10.98
C ASP A 460 14.90 22.28 -10.84
N ASN A 461 14.98 20.96 -11.02
CA ASN A 461 16.23 20.18 -11.09
C ASN A 461 17.05 20.28 -9.77
N VAL A 462 16.41 20.01 -8.61
CA VAL A 462 17.00 20.23 -7.28
C VAL A 462 17.22 18.92 -6.53
N THR A 463 18.46 18.44 -6.42
CA THR A 463 18.78 17.28 -5.59
C THR A 463 18.94 17.67 -4.12
N ILE A 464 18.31 16.95 -3.19
CA ILE A 464 18.46 17.11 -1.74
C ILE A 464 18.93 15.77 -1.13
N GLU A 465 20.20 15.41 -1.33
CA GLU A 465 20.76 14.15 -0.81
C GLU A 465 21.35 14.32 0.61
N ASN A 466 21.26 13.33 1.49
CA ASN A 466 22.12 13.20 2.68
C ASN A 466 21.94 14.34 3.73
N VAL A 467 20.70 14.63 4.20
CA VAL A 467 20.41 15.74 5.14
C VAL A 467 19.50 15.40 6.33
N ARG A 468 19.88 15.81 7.54
CA ARG A 468 19.00 15.82 8.71
C ARG A 468 18.37 17.20 8.94
N ILE A 469 17.13 17.27 9.43
CA ILE A 469 16.36 18.50 9.64
C ILE A 469 15.62 18.49 10.98
N HIS A 470 15.70 19.59 11.72
CA HIS A 470 15.04 19.80 13.02
C HIS A 470 14.19 21.06 12.92
N PHE A 471 12.88 20.92 12.70
CA PHE A 471 11.95 22.05 12.57
C PHE A 471 11.04 22.17 13.80
N ASN A 472 10.71 23.40 14.19
CA ASN A 472 10.03 23.70 15.45
C ASN A 472 8.57 24.15 15.24
N GLY A 473 7.64 23.20 15.07
CA GLY A 473 6.21 23.53 14.91
C GLY A 473 5.62 24.36 16.07
N ASN A 474 6.06 24.08 17.29
CA ASN A 474 5.60 24.71 18.54
C ASN A 474 5.96 26.22 18.66
N GLY A 475 6.76 26.76 17.73
CA GLY A 475 6.99 28.19 17.58
C GLY A 475 5.74 29.03 17.26
N GLY A 476 4.71 28.45 16.61
CA GLY A 476 3.55 29.22 16.15
C GLY A 476 2.29 28.42 15.80
N THR A 477 1.38 29.10 15.10
CA THR A 477 0.27 28.51 14.33
C THR A 477 0.47 28.85 12.85
N GLU A 478 1.73 28.82 12.43
CA GLU A 478 2.19 29.14 11.09
C GLU A 478 2.73 27.84 10.49
N GLU A 479 2.48 27.64 9.20
CA GLU A 479 2.95 26.51 8.39
C GLU A 479 4.46 26.30 8.54
N GLY A 480 4.88 25.05 8.63
CA GLY A 480 6.29 24.69 8.74
C GLY A 480 6.53 23.26 8.27
N ALA A 481 7.69 23.03 7.66
CA ALA A 481 8.07 21.73 7.16
C ALA A 481 9.55 21.42 7.43
N GLY A 482 9.97 20.17 7.31
CA GLY A 482 11.40 19.87 7.10
C GLY A 482 11.85 20.34 5.72
N ILE A 483 11.15 19.93 4.66
CA ILE A 483 11.37 20.40 3.27
C ILE A 483 10.05 20.95 2.72
N ARG A 484 10.05 21.97 1.89
CA ARG A 484 8.87 22.43 1.14
C ARG A 484 9.22 22.50 -0.34
N VAL A 485 8.29 22.08 -1.18
CA VAL A 485 8.39 22.14 -2.64
C VAL A 485 7.12 22.82 -3.17
N MET A 486 7.24 23.79 -4.08
CA MET A 486 6.08 24.54 -4.59
C MET A 486 6.31 25.00 -6.03
N GLU A 487 5.38 24.66 -6.94
CA GLU A 487 5.43 25.02 -8.37
C GLU A 487 6.82 24.69 -9.00
N ALA A 488 7.36 23.49 -8.75
CA ALA A 488 8.77 23.14 -9.00
C ALA A 488 9.00 21.67 -9.42
N ASP A 489 9.85 21.45 -10.43
CA ASP A 489 10.03 20.17 -11.13
C ASP A 489 11.43 19.52 -10.88
N ASP A 490 11.64 18.25 -11.27
CA ASP A 490 12.92 17.50 -11.20
C ASP A 490 13.63 17.57 -9.80
N VAL A 491 12.90 17.44 -8.69
CA VAL A 491 13.36 17.67 -7.29
C VAL A 491 13.80 16.37 -6.59
N ASP A 492 15.03 15.92 -6.85
CA ASP A 492 15.52 14.63 -6.34
C ASP A 492 15.99 14.63 -4.86
N ILE A 493 15.11 14.39 -3.90
CA ILE A 493 15.47 14.27 -2.47
C ILE A 493 15.99 12.85 -2.18
N GLN A 494 17.04 12.69 -1.35
CA GLN A 494 17.61 11.39 -0.96
C GLN A 494 18.20 11.43 0.46
N ASN A 495 18.21 10.31 1.19
CA ASN A 495 18.87 10.17 2.51
C ASN A 495 18.61 11.28 3.52
N VAL A 496 17.35 11.48 3.93
CA VAL A 496 16.95 12.55 4.87
C VAL A 496 16.42 12.06 6.23
N GLU A 497 16.52 12.86 7.28
CA GLU A 497 15.99 12.48 8.61
C GLU A 497 15.41 13.72 9.27
N VAL A 498 14.13 13.75 9.62
CA VAL A 498 13.42 14.98 9.96
C VAL A 498 12.68 14.84 11.28
N PHE A 499 12.83 15.84 12.14
CA PHE A 499 12.26 15.89 13.48
C PHE A 499 11.39 17.14 13.63
N ASN A 500 10.11 16.98 13.96
CA ASN A 500 9.31 18.06 14.54
C ASN A 500 9.72 18.24 16.01
N VAL A 501 10.87 18.86 16.26
CA VAL A 501 11.38 19.15 17.61
C VAL A 501 10.50 20.11 18.42
N GLY A 502 9.42 20.63 17.82
CA GLY A 502 8.37 21.35 18.51
C GLY A 502 7.40 20.47 19.29
N ALA A 503 7.18 19.22 18.87
CA ALA A 503 6.00 18.41 19.20
C ALA A 503 5.53 18.39 20.67
N PRO A 504 4.20 18.26 20.91
CA PRO A 504 3.69 17.98 22.25
C PRO A 504 4.13 16.59 22.72
N GLU A 505 4.37 16.43 24.03
CA GLU A 505 4.83 15.16 24.64
C GLU A 505 3.90 13.98 24.30
N THR A 506 2.58 14.20 24.35
CA THR A 506 1.56 13.25 23.88
C THR A 506 0.39 13.97 23.21
N GLY A 507 -0.24 13.31 22.25
CA GLY A 507 -1.47 13.77 21.61
C GLY A 507 -1.27 14.84 20.53
N ALA A 508 -2.40 15.45 20.11
CA ALA A 508 -2.46 16.30 18.93
C ALA A 508 -1.59 17.56 18.98
N GLU A 509 -0.93 17.85 17.86
CA GLU A 509 -0.29 19.11 17.50
C GLU A 509 -1.31 20.25 17.39
N ARG A 510 -0.79 21.48 17.36
CA ARG A 510 -1.61 22.69 17.37
C ARG A 510 -2.22 23.05 16.03
N THR A 511 -1.69 22.51 14.94
CA THR A 511 -2.09 22.83 13.57
C THR A 511 -1.93 21.60 12.69
N PRO A 512 -2.79 21.42 11.67
CA PRO A 512 -2.54 20.43 10.64
C PRO A 512 -1.18 20.67 9.95
N ASP A 513 -0.82 21.93 9.73
CA ASP A 513 0.27 22.36 8.84
C ASP A 513 1.71 22.27 9.39
N HIS A 514 2.05 21.17 10.09
CA HIS A 514 3.42 20.88 10.54
C HIS A 514 3.95 19.60 9.92
N TYR A 515 4.55 19.77 8.76
CA TYR A 515 4.83 18.69 7.83
C TYR A 515 6.30 18.27 7.86
N GLY A 516 6.64 17.09 7.36
CA GLY A 516 8.05 16.68 7.31
C GLY A 516 8.72 17.09 5.99
N ILE A 517 8.05 16.85 4.89
CA ILE A 517 8.18 17.57 3.63
C ILE A 517 6.80 18.20 3.33
N SER A 518 6.67 19.12 2.39
CA SER A 518 5.37 19.56 1.87
C SER A 518 5.51 20.06 0.43
N ALA A 519 5.11 19.26 -0.56
CA ALA A 519 5.06 19.63 -1.95
C ALA A 519 3.68 20.17 -2.35
N PHE A 520 3.64 21.07 -3.33
CA PHE A 520 2.40 21.58 -3.90
C PHE A 520 2.66 22.00 -5.36
N GLU A 521 1.91 21.47 -6.34
CA GLU A 521 2.20 21.74 -7.77
C GLU A 521 3.68 21.47 -8.12
N ALA A 522 4.30 20.53 -7.43
CA ALA A 522 5.64 20.05 -7.72
C ALA A 522 5.52 18.86 -8.65
N GLU A 523 6.05 18.92 -9.88
CA GLU A 523 6.24 17.76 -10.78
C GLU A 523 7.41 16.88 -10.31
N ASP A 524 8.38 16.40 -11.12
CA ASP A 524 9.31 15.35 -10.64
C ASP A 524 9.89 15.70 -9.25
N LEU A 525 9.87 14.73 -8.33
CA LEU A 525 10.23 14.93 -6.93
C LEU A 525 10.64 13.62 -6.25
N SER A 526 11.81 13.04 -6.56
CA SER A 526 12.45 11.94 -5.77
C SER A 526 12.43 12.21 -4.24
N VAL A 527 12.38 11.21 -3.35
CA VAL A 527 12.66 11.35 -1.89
C VAL A 527 13.26 10.10 -1.24
N THR A 528 14.30 9.51 -1.82
CA THR A 528 15.11 8.45 -1.20
C THR A 528 15.63 8.79 0.23
N ASN A 529 16.32 7.84 0.90
CA ASN A 529 16.65 7.69 2.34
C ASN A 529 16.05 8.57 3.50
N ALA A 530 14.82 9.08 3.39
CA ALA A 530 14.06 9.87 4.38
C ALA A 530 13.59 9.21 5.72
N THR A 531 13.16 10.02 6.71
CA THR A 531 12.53 9.62 8.00
C THR A 531 11.85 10.80 8.74
N PHE A 532 10.75 10.61 9.51
CA PHE A 532 9.91 11.68 10.11
C PHE A 532 9.44 11.44 11.56
N HIS A 533 10.05 12.10 12.53
CA HIS A 533 9.61 12.03 13.92
C HIS A 533 8.61 13.14 14.28
N ASP A 534 7.53 12.76 14.94
CA ASP A 534 6.58 13.65 15.64
C ASP A 534 5.83 14.69 14.79
N THR A 535 5.82 14.54 13.47
CA THR A 535 5.15 15.46 12.55
C THR A 535 3.63 15.49 12.72
N SER A 536 2.97 16.55 12.24
CA SER A 536 1.54 16.47 11.94
C SER A 536 1.30 15.62 10.70
N THR A 537 2.23 15.69 9.72
CA THR A 537 2.26 14.91 8.46
C THR A 537 3.63 14.94 7.75
N GLY A 538 4.43 13.89 7.79
CA GLY A 538 5.83 13.82 7.34
C GLY A 538 6.24 14.13 5.88
N VAL A 539 5.38 14.26 4.87
CA VAL A 539 5.69 14.74 3.49
C VAL A 539 4.36 15.14 2.88
N LEU A 540 3.79 16.32 3.12
CA LEU A 540 2.79 16.82 2.18
C LEU A 540 3.32 16.81 0.74
N ILE A 541 2.40 16.85 -0.20
CA ILE A 541 2.45 16.85 -1.65
C ILE A 541 0.99 17.29 -1.99
N GLN A 542 0.66 18.04 -3.05
CA GLN A 542 -0.75 18.36 -3.38
C GLN A 542 -0.88 19.14 -4.69
N TYR A 543 -1.84 18.74 -5.53
CA TYR A 543 -1.92 19.06 -6.95
C TYR A 543 -0.55 18.87 -7.56
N SER A 544 0.11 17.82 -7.10
CA SER A 544 1.38 17.37 -7.54
C SER A 544 1.03 16.26 -8.52
N PRO A 545 0.85 16.61 -9.80
CA PRO A 545 1.46 15.86 -10.84
C PRO A 545 2.97 16.12 -10.77
N GLY A 546 3.59 16.18 -9.59
CA GLY A 546 3.94 14.99 -8.83
C GLY A 546 5.04 14.93 -7.77
N ALA A 547 5.77 13.83 -7.90
CA ALA A 547 6.91 13.34 -7.13
C ALA A 547 7.24 11.88 -7.46
N GLU A 548 8.31 11.36 -6.86
CA GLU A 548 8.26 10.09 -6.15
C GLU A 548 9.16 10.12 -4.89
N LEU A 549 8.88 9.50 -3.76
CA LEU A 549 9.63 9.56 -2.48
C LEU A 549 10.57 8.42 -1.82
N GLU A 550 11.43 7.38 -2.28
CA GLU A 550 11.87 5.86 -1.98
C GLU A 550 12.62 5.25 -0.72
N GLY A 551 12.07 4.51 0.34
CA GLY A 551 12.27 4.20 1.88
C GLY A 551 12.02 5.10 3.26
N ILE A 552 11.03 6.04 3.50
CA ILE A 552 10.78 7.27 4.37
C ILE A 552 10.33 6.82 5.79
N GLU A 553 11.15 6.64 6.82
CA GLU A 553 10.52 6.27 8.10
C GLU A 553 9.63 7.37 8.74
N GLY A 554 8.92 7.10 9.85
CA GLY A 554 8.45 8.16 10.74
C GLY A 554 7.59 7.79 11.97
N TYR A 555 7.94 8.33 13.14
CA TYR A 555 7.53 7.86 14.47
C TYR A 555 6.46 8.74 15.12
N ASP A 556 5.44 8.12 15.72
CA ASP A 556 4.47 8.74 16.65
C ASP A 556 3.84 10.05 16.14
N MET A 557 2.90 9.96 15.20
CA MET A 557 2.30 11.17 14.61
C MET A 557 1.32 11.89 15.47
N ARG A 558 1.17 13.17 15.18
CA ARG A 558 0.50 14.08 16.09
C ARG A 558 -0.50 14.99 15.39
N GLY A 559 -0.77 14.86 14.10
CA GLY A 559 -1.63 15.82 13.41
C GLY A 559 -3.06 15.93 14.02
N PRO A 560 -3.68 17.12 14.03
CA PRO A 560 -5.10 17.28 14.33
C PRO A 560 -5.97 17.21 13.06
N PHE A 561 -7.15 16.56 13.17
CA PHE A 561 -8.07 16.28 12.05
C PHE A 561 -8.18 17.42 11.01
N PRO A 562 -8.06 17.12 9.69
CA PRO A 562 -7.93 15.79 9.06
C PRO A 562 -6.53 15.18 9.20
N ARG A 563 -5.55 15.98 9.65
CA ARG A 563 -4.21 15.47 9.96
C ARG A 563 -4.24 14.63 11.22
N GLY A 564 -3.21 13.84 11.38
CA GLY A 564 -3.08 12.76 12.35
C GLY A 564 -2.15 11.73 11.73
N GLN A 565 -1.14 12.27 11.10
CA GLN A 565 -0.85 11.90 9.75
C GLN A 565 0.62 11.72 9.64
N LEU A 566 1.07 10.75 8.86
CA LEU A 566 2.45 10.36 8.91
C LEU A 566 3.24 10.91 7.71
N VAL A 567 2.65 11.29 6.55
CA VAL A 567 3.20 12.06 5.37
C VAL A 567 2.07 12.34 4.32
N GLN A 568 1.73 13.47 3.61
CA GLN A 568 0.57 13.73 2.64
C GLN A 568 0.76 13.97 1.09
N MET A 569 -0.21 13.65 0.22
CA MET A 569 -0.31 14.10 -1.18
C MET A 569 -1.55 15.02 -1.50
N GLY A 570 -1.92 15.32 -2.76
CA GLY A 570 -3.20 16.00 -3.12
C GLY A 570 -3.75 16.21 -4.58
N GLN A 571 -4.03 15.25 -5.51
CA GLN A 571 -4.83 15.38 -6.82
C GLN A 571 -4.18 15.30 -8.28
N SER A 572 -4.22 14.09 -8.95
CA SER A 572 -4.22 13.60 -10.40
C SER A 572 -2.94 13.06 -11.23
N PRO A 573 -3.11 12.04 -12.16
CA PRO A 573 -2.22 10.95 -12.77
C PRO A 573 -1.27 9.91 -12.00
N ASP A 574 -0.85 8.74 -12.67
CA ASP A 574 -0.41 7.19 -12.59
C ASP A 574 0.65 6.24 -11.69
N SER A 575 1.95 6.51 -11.28
CA SER A 575 3.12 5.89 -10.51
C SER A 575 3.31 5.73 -8.95
N THR A 576 3.35 4.49 -8.47
CA THR A 576 4.30 3.81 -7.52
C THR A 576 4.48 4.25 -6.07
N LEU A 577 5.37 3.57 -5.29
CA LEU A 577 5.83 3.71 -3.88
C LEU A 577 6.22 2.30 -3.35
N ASN A 578 7.42 1.96 -2.72
CA ASN A 578 8.22 0.62 -2.67
C ASN A 578 8.39 -0.22 -1.28
N ASN A 579 9.51 -0.91 -0.59
CA ASN A 579 10.11 -1.32 0.91
C ASN A 579 10.54 -0.40 2.38
N PHE A 580 10.16 -0.05 3.76
CA PHE A 580 9.25 0.09 5.13
C PHE A 580 8.71 -0.82 6.38
N TYR A 581 8.22 -0.18 7.53
CA TYR A 581 7.31 -0.55 8.75
C TYR A 581 6.69 0.72 9.49
N VAL A 582 5.76 0.74 10.53
CA VAL A 582 5.28 1.83 11.53
C VAL A 582 5.29 1.42 12.98
N HIS A 583 5.43 2.43 13.83
CA HIS A 583 5.05 2.45 15.23
C HIS A 583 4.35 3.78 15.55
N ASN A 584 3.08 3.71 15.95
CA ASN A 584 2.35 4.80 16.60
C ASN A 584 1.93 4.27 17.98
N ASP A 585 2.67 4.60 19.03
CA ASP A 585 2.30 4.22 20.41
C ASP A 585 0.96 4.91 20.72
N PRO A 586 -0.13 4.16 21.02
CA PRO A 586 -1.45 4.73 21.25
C PRO A 586 -1.53 5.67 22.47
N ASN A 587 -0.50 5.71 23.32
CA ASN A 587 -0.37 6.65 24.44
C ASN A 587 0.30 7.98 24.05
N VAL A 588 1.02 8.00 22.93
CA VAL A 588 1.90 9.08 22.49
C VAL A 588 1.34 9.75 21.24
N ALA A 589 1.06 8.94 20.22
CA ALA A 589 0.53 9.36 18.95
C ALA A 589 -0.91 9.91 19.06
N TRP A 590 -1.25 10.69 18.06
CA TRP A 590 -2.56 11.16 17.68
C TRP A 590 -2.66 10.99 16.17
N THR A 591 -2.91 9.75 15.77
CA THR A 591 -3.17 9.43 14.36
C THR A 591 -4.48 10.12 13.93
N GLU A 592 -4.88 10.09 12.68
CA GLU A 592 -6.30 9.94 12.41
C GLU A 592 -6.38 8.51 11.99
N ASP A 593 -6.77 8.27 10.77
CA ASP A 593 -6.43 7.08 10.05
C ASP A 593 -4.88 7.07 9.82
N ASN A 594 -4.19 5.95 9.56
CA ASN A 594 -2.72 5.98 9.37
C ASN A 594 -2.29 6.22 7.92
N ILE A 595 -3.15 5.99 6.93
CA ILE A 595 -2.82 5.79 5.51
C ILE A 595 -3.51 6.80 4.53
N SER A 596 -3.61 8.15 4.55
CA SER A 596 -4.60 8.94 3.71
C SER A 596 -4.29 9.44 2.30
N ILE A 597 -5.20 9.67 1.35
CA ILE A 597 -5.02 10.28 0.00
C ILE A 597 -6.24 11.28 -0.12
N TYR A 598 -6.36 12.23 -1.07
CA TYR A 598 -7.58 13.01 -1.38
C TYR A 598 -7.74 13.60 -2.84
N TYR A 599 -8.92 13.45 -3.50
CA TYR A 599 -9.29 13.68 -4.94
C TYR A 599 -8.34 13.16 -6.08
N SER A 600 -8.07 11.86 -6.11
CA SER A 600 -6.96 11.05 -6.69
C SER A 600 -7.19 9.38 -6.87
N ASP A 601 -7.50 8.50 -7.93
CA ASP A 601 -7.62 8.31 -9.47
C ASP A 601 -6.30 8.77 -10.46
N ASN A 602 -5.85 7.38 -10.46
CA ASN A 602 -4.65 6.40 -10.16
C ASN A 602 -3.71 6.36 -8.89
N VAL A 603 -3.36 5.17 -8.33
CA VAL A 603 -2.61 4.91 -7.03
C VAL A 603 -2.06 3.45 -6.70
N THR A 604 -0.77 3.05 -6.87
CA THR A 604 -0.14 1.83 -6.19
C THR A 604 1.03 2.13 -5.29
N VAL A 605 1.11 1.31 -4.25
CA VAL A 605 1.89 1.37 -3.03
C VAL A 605 2.07 0.00 -2.46
N SER A 606 2.95 -0.14 -1.44
CA SER A 606 3.95 -1.19 -1.39
C SER A 606 4.59 -1.82 -0.04
N ASN A 607 3.94 -2.55 0.87
CA ASN A 607 4.43 -3.58 1.88
C ASN A 607 4.78 -2.98 3.22
N GLY A 608 5.02 -3.72 4.31
CA GLY A 608 5.36 -3.11 5.60
C GLY A 608 4.64 -3.62 6.82
N VAL A 609 4.47 -2.76 7.83
CA VAL A 609 3.68 -3.04 9.05
C VAL A 609 2.98 -1.81 9.61
N ILE A 610 1.64 -1.75 9.65
CA ILE A 610 1.08 -0.87 10.70
C ILE A 610 1.33 -1.54 12.05
N ASP A 611 1.90 -0.84 13.02
CA ASP A 611 1.89 -1.16 14.43
C ASP A 611 1.23 0.04 15.15
N GLY A 612 -0.07 -0.08 15.39
CA GLY A 612 -0.87 0.91 16.10
C GLY A 612 -1.59 1.95 15.23
N ASN A 613 -2.87 2.16 15.51
CA ASN A 613 -3.63 3.38 15.21
C ASN A 613 -4.60 3.63 16.38
N ASN A 614 -4.79 4.88 16.81
CA ASN A 614 -5.63 5.20 17.97
C ASN A 614 -6.82 6.15 17.69
N SER A 615 -7.15 6.50 16.45
CA SER A 615 -8.35 7.31 16.17
C SER A 615 -9.64 6.45 16.08
N PRO A 616 -10.82 6.99 16.49
CA PRO A 616 -12.10 6.29 16.38
C PRO A 616 -12.66 6.20 14.96
N SER A 617 -12.39 7.18 14.09
CA SER A 617 -12.52 7.00 12.63
C SER A 617 -11.31 6.28 12.08
N GLY A 618 -10.15 6.55 12.71
CA GLY A 618 -8.84 6.00 12.43
C GLY A 618 -8.79 4.54 12.12
N GLN A 619 -8.97 4.22 10.87
CA GLN A 619 -8.50 2.93 10.44
C GLN A 619 -6.98 2.94 10.55
N GLY A 620 -6.37 1.75 10.66
CA GLY A 620 -5.08 1.63 10.00
C GLY A 620 -5.23 2.13 8.58
N VAL A 621 -6.35 1.78 7.95
CA VAL A 621 -6.52 1.78 6.52
C VAL A 621 -8.01 2.04 6.01
N ILE A 622 -8.37 3.09 5.23
CA ILE A 622 -9.75 3.52 4.76
C ILE A 622 -9.73 4.20 3.40
N PHE A 623 -10.76 4.18 2.58
CA PHE A 623 -10.86 4.97 1.32
C PHE A 623 -11.56 6.34 1.63
N GLU A 624 -11.21 7.52 1.06
CA GLU A 624 -11.92 8.84 1.33
C GLU A 624 -12.79 9.44 0.15
N GLY A 625 -12.91 8.78 -1.02
CA GLY A 625 -13.74 9.02 -2.22
C GLY A 625 -13.23 8.79 -3.71
N SER A 626 -12.29 7.90 -4.14
CA SER A 626 -11.92 7.56 -5.59
C SER A 626 -12.04 6.10 -6.22
N ASN A 627 -11.27 5.86 -7.28
CA ASN A 627 -11.28 4.76 -8.21
C ASN A 627 -9.82 4.27 -8.48
N ASN A 628 -9.75 3.02 -8.95
CA ASN A 628 -8.73 1.98 -9.21
C ASN A 628 -7.77 1.28 -8.20
N GLY A 629 -6.65 1.76 -7.67
CA GLY A 629 -5.85 1.15 -6.54
C GLY A 629 -5.25 -0.29 -6.59
N THR A 630 -4.21 -0.63 -5.80
CA THR A 630 -3.57 -2.00 -5.69
C THR A 630 -2.60 -2.28 -4.51
N VAL A 631 -2.99 -3.01 -3.47
CA VAL A 631 -2.10 -3.57 -2.45
C VAL A 631 -1.34 -4.69 -3.04
N ARG A 632 -0.30 -5.02 -2.27
CA ARG A 632 0.72 -6.03 -2.22
C ARG A 632 1.15 -6.19 -0.67
N ASN A 633 2.05 -6.99 -0.07
CA ASN A 633 2.12 -7.35 1.41
C ASN A 633 2.55 -6.33 2.56
N VAL A 634 1.62 -5.62 3.23
CA VAL A 634 1.77 -5.08 4.62
C VAL A 634 1.01 -5.96 5.63
N ASP A 635 1.45 -5.92 6.88
CA ASP A 635 0.72 -6.43 8.04
C ASP A 635 0.04 -5.28 8.81
N ALA A 636 -1.28 -5.29 9.00
CA ALA A 636 -2.00 -4.39 9.92
C ALA A 636 -2.02 -4.93 11.33
N ILE A 637 -1.24 -4.33 12.23
CA ILE A 637 -1.02 -4.80 13.60
C ILE A 637 -1.55 -3.76 14.60
N HIS A 638 -2.22 -4.24 15.65
CA HIS A 638 -2.71 -3.43 16.78
C HIS A 638 -3.66 -2.28 16.37
N MET A 639 -4.56 -2.54 15.42
CA MET A 639 -5.40 -1.48 14.83
C MET A 639 -6.59 -1.05 15.70
N GLY A 640 -6.89 0.26 15.63
CA GLY A 640 -7.97 0.93 16.35
C GLY A 640 -9.34 0.79 15.69
N ASN A 641 -9.73 1.73 14.81
CA ASN A 641 -11.09 1.70 14.26
C ASN A 641 -11.34 0.42 13.45
N GLY A 642 -10.42 0.16 12.54
CA GLY A 642 -10.37 -1.01 11.70
C GLY A 642 -8.94 -1.22 11.25
N ALA A 643 -8.67 -2.38 10.67
CA ALA A 643 -7.57 -2.42 9.74
C ALA A 643 -8.03 -1.62 8.52
N PHE A 644 -8.98 -2.12 7.75
CA PHE A 644 -9.34 -1.70 6.41
C PHE A 644 -10.87 -1.30 6.38
N ALA A 645 -11.41 -0.16 5.86
CA ALA A 645 -12.90 0.13 5.69
C ALA A 645 -13.41 1.42 4.89
N ASP A 646 -14.51 1.40 4.04
CA ASP A 646 -14.99 2.56 3.19
C ASP A 646 -16.40 2.59 2.46
N TYR A 647 -16.52 3.44 1.40
CA TYR A 647 -17.64 4.01 0.60
C TYR A 647 -17.48 4.19 -1.01
N GLY A 648 -16.58 3.50 -1.77
CA GLY A 648 -16.13 3.69 -3.20
C GLY A 648 -16.28 2.69 -4.36
N GLN A 649 -15.35 2.69 -5.36
CA GLN A 649 -15.40 1.79 -6.56
C GLN A 649 -14.02 1.23 -7.05
N ASN A 650 -13.91 -0.11 -7.16
CA ASN A 650 -13.05 -1.12 -7.86
C ASN A 650 -11.58 -1.55 -7.57
N ASN A 651 -11.01 -1.68 -6.36
CA ASN A 651 -9.55 -1.45 -6.15
C ASN A 651 -8.60 -2.39 -5.28
N THR A 652 -7.45 -2.91 -5.79
CA THR A 652 -6.84 -4.24 -5.43
C THR A 652 -6.02 -4.37 -4.17
N PHE A 653 -5.70 -5.58 -3.62
CA PHE A 653 -5.01 -5.89 -2.29
C PHE A 653 -4.65 -7.31 -1.55
N GLU A 654 -4.27 -8.46 -2.15
CA GLU A 654 -4.08 -9.91 -1.73
C GLU A 654 -3.53 -10.21 -0.28
N PHE A 655 -2.34 -10.84 -0.11
CA PHE A 655 -1.47 -11.09 1.09
C PHE A 655 -1.30 -10.02 2.16
N THR A 656 -2.25 -9.15 2.42
CA THR A 656 -2.25 -8.39 3.67
C THR A 656 -2.54 -9.37 4.77
N ARG A 657 -2.04 -9.04 5.94
CA ARG A 657 -2.55 -9.64 7.16
C ARG A 657 -3.13 -8.58 8.05
N SER A 658 -4.03 -9.00 8.95
CA SER A 658 -4.30 -8.23 10.16
C SER A 658 -4.05 -9.03 11.44
N PHE A 659 -3.14 -8.54 12.27
CA PHE A 659 -2.68 -9.16 13.50
C PHE A 659 -3.12 -8.35 14.74
N ASP A 660 -3.66 -9.03 15.74
CA ASP A 660 -3.71 -8.52 17.13
C ASP A 660 -4.45 -7.17 17.33
N ASN A 661 -5.51 -6.90 16.55
CA ASN A 661 -6.26 -5.64 16.57
C ASN A 661 -7.05 -5.35 17.87
N ILE A 662 -7.38 -4.07 18.10
CA ILE A 662 -7.80 -3.52 19.39
C ILE A 662 -9.21 -2.89 19.30
N ALA A 663 -10.24 -3.69 19.56
CA ALA A 663 -11.65 -3.27 19.55
C ALA A 663 -12.11 -2.49 20.81
N ALA A 664 -11.24 -1.70 21.42
CA ALA A 664 -11.52 -0.97 22.66
C ALA A 664 -11.01 0.47 22.57
N ASP A 665 -11.68 1.40 23.26
CA ASP A 665 -11.22 2.80 23.40
C ASP A 665 -9.74 2.88 23.85
N GLN A 666 -8.91 3.44 22.98
CA GLN A 666 -7.47 3.66 23.20
C GLN A 666 -7.16 5.06 23.79
N GLY A 667 -8.18 5.77 24.26
CA GLY A 667 -8.08 7.11 24.87
C GLY A 667 -8.72 8.23 24.05
N ARG A 668 -9.34 7.90 22.91
CA ARG A 668 -9.95 8.85 21.96
C ARG A 668 -11.42 8.57 21.63
N GLY A 669 -11.94 7.42 22.04
CA GLY A 669 -13.29 6.92 21.74
C GLY A 669 -13.26 5.46 21.27
N ASP A 670 -14.40 4.77 21.40
CA ASP A 670 -14.56 3.43 20.82
C ASP A 670 -14.51 3.47 19.28
N PRO A 671 -13.90 2.47 18.61
CA PRO A 671 -13.96 2.24 17.17
C PRO A 671 -15.36 2.44 16.56
N LEU A 672 -15.51 3.39 15.62
CA LEU A 672 -16.77 3.72 14.95
C LEU A 672 -17.28 2.59 14.02
N SER A 673 -16.38 1.86 13.36
CA SER A 673 -16.66 0.65 12.57
C SER A 673 -16.67 -0.62 13.44
N ASN A 674 -16.27 -0.53 14.72
CA ASN A 674 -16.22 -1.61 15.71
C ASN A 674 -15.17 -2.71 15.42
N ALA A 675 -13.91 -2.28 15.19
CA ALA A 675 -12.77 -3.12 14.79
C ALA A 675 -13.07 -3.93 13.54
N LEU A 676 -13.62 -3.24 12.53
CA LEU A 676 -13.87 -3.81 11.22
C LEU A 676 -12.53 -4.13 10.57
N LEU A 677 -12.27 -5.40 10.28
CA LEU A 677 -11.00 -5.72 9.63
C LEU A 677 -11.01 -5.26 8.18
N TRP A 678 -12.06 -5.53 7.43
CA TRP A 678 -12.25 -5.20 6.02
C TRP A 678 -13.63 -4.60 5.79
N GLY A 679 -13.75 -3.28 5.88
CA GLY A 679 -14.99 -2.59 5.62
C GLY A 679 -15.26 -2.32 4.16
N VAL A 680 -14.93 -3.27 3.27
CA VAL A 680 -15.53 -3.59 1.95
C VAL A 680 -16.94 -3.14 1.83
N ASN A 681 -17.47 -3.06 0.63
CA ASN A 681 -18.89 -2.75 0.46
C ASN A 681 -19.48 -3.76 -0.74
N GLU A 682 -20.04 -3.53 -2.96
CA GLU A 682 -20.99 -3.95 -4.11
C GLU A 682 -20.38 -4.76 -5.27
N SER A 683 -19.15 -5.27 -5.17
CA SER A 683 -18.07 -4.60 -5.90
C SER A 683 -16.60 -5.12 -5.77
N THR A 684 -16.04 -5.42 -4.58
CA THR A 684 -14.66 -5.09 -4.18
C THR A 684 -14.01 -6.23 -3.35
N VAL A 685 -12.82 -6.70 -3.65
CA VAL A 685 -12.41 -8.06 -4.07
C VAL A 685 -11.36 -8.92 -3.21
N VAL A 686 -11.65 -9.59 -2.06
CA VAL A 686 -10.78 -10.37 -1.06
C VAL A 686 -10.95 -12.00 -0.94
N THR A 687 -10.40 -13.25 -1.29
CA THR A 687 -9.43 -14.32 -1.89
C THR A 687 -8.19 -15.09 -1.24
N ASP A 688 -8.27 -15.89 -0.19
CA ASP A 688 -7.14 -16.05 0.79
C ASP A 688 -6.41 -14.66 1.36
N SER A 689 -7.03 -12.86 2.70
CA SER A 689 -6.55 -11.73 3.57
C SER A 689 -6.36 -12.18 5.04
N SER A 690 -5.14 -12.54 5.45
CA SER A 690 -5.01 -13.46 6.59
C SER A 690 -5.12 -12.69 7.89
N TYR A 691 -6.03 -13.07 8.79
CA TYR A 691 -6.06 -12.47 10.13
C TYR A 691 -5.70 -13.46 11.22
N GLN A 692 -5.09 -12.90 12.26
CA GLN A 692 -4.78 -13.59 13.49
C GLN A 692 -5.17 -12.68 14.64
N ASN A 693 -5.98 -13.19 15.57
CA ASN A 693 -6.40 -12.44 16.76
C ASN A 693 -7.14 -11.11 16.43
N ALA A 694 -8.14 -11.17 15.55
CA ALA A 694 -9.03 -10.03 15.27
C ALA A 694 -9.61 -9.42 16.56
N GLY A 695 -9.55 -8.09 16.69
CA GLY A 695 -10.14 -7.37 17.82
C GLY A 695 -11.64 -7.65 17.98
N ASN A 696 -12.34 -7.84 16.86
CA ASN A 696 -13.72 -8.31 16.82
C ASN A 696 -13.88 -9.47 15.80
N PRO A 697 -13.83 -10.75 16.24
CA PRO A 697 -13.96 -11.92 15.36
C PRO A 697 -15.33 -12.08 14.65
N GLY A 698 -16.27 -11.16 14.88
CA GLY A 698 -17.56 -11.11 14.19
C GLY A 698 -17.70 -9.97 13.19
N ASN A 699 -16.63 -9.18 12.98
CA ASN A 699 -16.62 -7.97 12.16
C ASN A 699 -15.39 -7.98 11.26
N ILE A 700 -15.24 -9.09 10.54
CA ILE A 700 -14.12 -9.32 9.65
C ILE A 700 -14.35 -8.56 8.34
N VAL A 701 -15.54 -8.68 7.73
CA VAL A 701 -15.87 -8.07 6.42
C VAL A 701 -17.27 -7.44 6.43
N TRP A 702 -17.49 -6.20 5.95
CA TRP A 702 -18.84 -5.56 5.88
C TRP A 702 -18.95 -4.30 5.00
N GLY A 703 -20.07 -4.17 4.24
CA GLY A 703 -20.62 -2.88 3.74
C GLY A 703 -22.08 -2.81 3.17
N GLU A 704 -22.37 -1.98 2.13
CA GLU A 704 -23.71 -1.73 1.53
C GLU A 704 -24.17 -2.55 0.27
N GLY A 705 -24.85 -3.72 0.43
CA GLY A 705 -25.47 -4.52 -0.66
C GLY A 705 -26.15 -5.82 -0.15
N ASP A 706 -26.31 -6.91 -0.94
CA ASP A 706 -27.06 -8.17 -0.56
C ASP A 706 -26.34 -9.49 -1.00
N ILE A 707 -25.38 -10.00 -0.22
CA ILE A 707 -24.43 -11.17 -0.37
C ILE A 707 -24.01 -11.68 -1.77
N GLY A 708 -22.69 -11.71 -2.05
CA GLY A 708 -22.14 -12.07 -3.37
C GLY A 708 -21.34 -13.38 -3.48
N ALA A 709 -20.29 -13.36 -4.28
CA ALA A 709 -19.78 -14.50 -5.04
C ALA A 709 -18.23 -14.44 -5.27
N GLY A 710 -17.38 -14.89 -4.33
CA GLY A 710 -15.90 -14.68 -4.32
C GLY A 710 -15.38 -13.58 -3.35
N ILE A 711 -15.62 -13.67 -2.03
CA ILE A 711 -14.79 -13.08 -0.98
C ILE A 711 -14.60 -14.11 0.13
N ASP A 712 -13.35 -14.23 0.53
CA ASP A 712 -12.62 -14.99 1.54
C ASP A 712 -11.81 -14.14 2.52
N VAL A 713 -11.65 -14.65 3.73
CA VAL A 713 -10.72 -14.15 4.73
C VAL A 713 -10.34 -15.36 5.58
N THR A 714 -9.09 -15.80 5.52
CA THR A 714 -8.67 -17.05 6.15
C THR A 714 -7.98 -16.73 7.47
N GLU A 715 -8.59 -17.20 8.56
CA GLU A 715 -8.01 -17.10 9.90
C GLU A 715 -6.78 -18.02 9.98
N VAL A 716 -5.61 -17.40 10.15
CA VAL A 716 -4.32 -18.09 10.26
C VAL A 716 -3.94 -18.31 11.72
N THR A 717 -2.97 -19.19 11.98
CA THR A 717 -2.52 -19.48 13.35
C THR A 717 -1.05 -19.87 13.39
N GLY A 718 -0.25 -19.07 14.09
CA GLY A 718 1.19 -19.24 14.21
C GLY A 718 2.00 -18.63 13.06
N GLN A 719 1.36 -17.88 12.15
CA GLN A 719 2.08 -16.91 11.32
C GLN A 719 2.61 -15.78 12.21
N ALA A 720 3.68 -15.15 11.74
CA ALA A 720 4.26 -13.96 12.32
C ALA A 720 4.06 -12.78 11.34
N PRO A 721 4.71 -11.65 11.65
CA PRO A 721 5.20 -10.65 10.68
C PRO A 721 6.76 -10.75 10.49
N VAL A 722 7.40 -10.98 9.31
CA VAL A 722 8.80 -11.48 9.16
C VAL A 722 9.88 -10.56 9.69
N ALA A 723 10.09 -9.42 9.02
CA ALA A 723 11.31 -8.64 9.00
C ALA A 723 10.98 -7.31 8.34
N HIS A 724 10.79 -6.28 9.14
CA HIS A 724 10.50 -4.98 8.57
C HIS A 724 11.78 -4.34 8.08
N TRP A 725 11.66 -3.63 6.97
CA TRP A 725 12.73 -2.86 6.40
C TRP A 725 12.93 -1.60 7.26
N THR A 726 14.17 -1.10 7.31
CA THR A 726 14.58 0.01 8.18
C THR A 726 15.63 0.90 7.51
N ASN A 727 15.52 2.22 7.62
CA ASN A 727 16.58 3.18 7.34
C ASN A 727 17.75 2.92 8.29
N GLU A 728 18.91 2.53 7.75
CA GLU A 728 20.16 2.56 8.49
C GLU A 728 20.96 3.83 8.14
N PHE A 729 20.61 4.94 8.80
CA PHE A 729 21.38 6.18 8.72
C PHE A 729 22.78 6.02 9.32
N THR A 730 23.82 6.24 8.50
CA THR A 730 25.22 6.17 8.94
C THR A 730 25.86 7.55 9.18
N TRP A 731 25.18 8.40 9.96
CA TRP A 731 25.69 9.70 10.42
C TRP A 731 26.84 9.55 11.43
N SER A 732 27.83 10.46 11.40
CA SER A 732 29.06 10.42 12.23
C SER A 732 29.26 11.61 13.17
#